data_AF-E6VQ23-F1
#
_entry.id   AF-E6VQ23-F1
#
_cell.length_a   1.000
_cell.length_b   1.000
_cell.length_c   1.000
_cell.angle_alpha   90.00
_cell.angle_beta   90.00
_cell.angle_gamma   90.00
#
_symmetry.space_group_name_H-M   'P 1'
#
loop_
_entity.id
_entity.type
_entity.pdbx_description
1 polymer ?
#
loop_
_entity_poly.entity_id
_entity_poly.type
_entity_poly.pdbx_seq_one_letter_code
_entity_poly.pdbx_strand_id
1 'polypeptide(L)'
;MARRRYPEIDRSFRTQRHTPIHHATAAAFRAIRRIEDEHSRNLVRGAIASCNTRTLAAKAINSLRKITRPADLALSVSILMGQDGPFADPRFTRNYADLRTPHYIDAAQPRSELAFVIGHVNGWTSQVIAILKEIANLLSLHNNPPHEQLDALCAFVDNFGASCFVLRRLSYLMARHQADPRLLPQSQRIATTLAQADCPGPYFSALELMETDRFYLSRASARIQIYRKFVFSDFRQILPLHELVPSPLSVGDLGAYLRRAHSTSIADEIIALLQIIILKRWFKSQHDDLVELLSPPILEALNQITKLQFDHGTLYQDADPKIHDLVYYQRCAAFLEVPGCALFRRSIDALIAPRLMSNIPMDVDFTNSLFPPASMHDLTKALNGFSAPYDYDDIQSSGTFLRTVALVHFINDRDNLRRFTSKSLRTICENTVCLDTLLTEREIETLYTISDETSRPLISVLALALYKSKVRNDDVDFKFRFSLCQTVIAQFHGRLERFIEWLIPNTPNIAEYILSILDRPTLQKLYWIIGSADEADRIRQTLLRTVGRQRHQLAYLIEADRIEAKRKVSKLRQFFDDSRIYVDGLAMKEWLDTNPNAYAQQYIKMIKQDLSTQQHQFPGDTNIATLHETYASIARFDYILIEALKTTFEQFCTNRHFGIESYLVTLPPTSIQGDVDSDGWFYPSGRGERRGLAWSWPLSAAPDPVAG
;
A
#
# COMPACT_ATOMS: atom_id res chain seq x y z
N MET A 1 40.99 -42.30 30.93
CA MET A 1 41.34 -40.89 30.63
C MET A 1 40.65 -40.52 29.32
N ALA A 2 39.85 -39.49 29.15
CA ALA A 2 39.31 -38.47 30.04
C ALA A 2 37.92 -38.07 29.49
N ARG A 3 36.98 -37.88 30.41
CA ARG A 3 35.66 -37.27 30.19
C ARG A 3 35.84 -35.78 29.89
N ARG A 4 35.00 -35.21 29.02
CA ARG A 4 34.57 -33.80 29.17
C ARG A 4 33.04 -33.74 29.06
N ARG A 5 32.46 -33.28 30.16
CA ARG A 5 31.04 -32.98 30.39
C ARG A 5 30.70 -31.67 29.67
N TYR A 6 29.55 -31.63 29.00
CA TYR A 6 28.85 -30.37 28.72
C TYR A 6 27.86 -30.08 29.86
N PRO A 7 27.61 -28.80 30.18
CA PRO A 7 26.74 -28.42 31.29
C PRO A 7 25.26 -28.59 30.92
N GLU A 8 24.52 -29.15 31.87
CA GLU A 8 23.05 -29.20 31.88
C GLU A 8 22.49 -27.77 31.84
N ILE A 9 21.76 -27.45 30.78
CA ILE A 9 20.85 -26.30 30.78
C ILE A 9 19.61 -26.74 31.56
N ASP A 10 19.42 -26.07 32.69
CA ASP A 10 18.33 -26.20 33.66
C ASP A 10 16.96 -26.14 32.95
N ARG A 11 16.39 -27.32 32.69
CA ARG A 11 15.00 -27.49 32.26
C ARG A 11 14.09 -27.48 33.48
N SER A 12 13.94 -26.31 34.10
CA SER A 12 12.96 -26.08 35.17
C SER A 12 11.81 -25.17 34.71
N PHE A 13 11.17 -25.54 33.59
CA PHE A 13 9.73 -25.29 33.45
C PHE A 13 9.02 -26.64 33.55
N ARG A 14 8.57 -26.94 34.78
CA ARG A 14 7.65 -28.03 35.08
C ARG A 14 6.53 -28.05 34.05
N THR A 15 6.46 -29.16 33.33
CA THR A 15 5.24 -29.65 32.71
C THR A 15 4.17 -29.80 33.80
N GLN A 16 3.31 -28.80 33.95
CA GLN A 16 2.04 -28.98 34.66
C GLN A 16 1.25 -30.02 33.85
N ARG A 17 1.21 -31.25 34.36
CA ARG A 17 0.20 -32.24 33.98
C ARG A 17 -1.15 -31.65 34.37
N HIS A 18 -1.82 -30.99 33.44
CA HIS A 18 -3.16 -30.46 33.64
C HIS A 18 -4.18 -31.60 33.59
N THR A 19 -4.96 -31.67 34.66
CA THR A 19 -6.08 -32.57 34.90
C THR A 19 -7.22 -32.41 33.87
N PRO A 20 -8.11 -33.41 33.73
CA PRO A 20 -9.24 -33.34 32.81
C PRO A 20 -10.20 -32.19 33.18
N ILE A 21 -10.73 -31.54 32.15
CA ILE A 21 -11.67 -30.41 32.20
C ILE A 21 -12.99 -30.88 32.82
N HIS A 22 -13.16 -30.72 34.14
CA HIS A 22 -14.46 -30.84 34.79
C HIS A 22 -14.70 -29.67 35.75
N HIS A 23 -15.91 -29.13 35.61
CA HIS A 23 -16.58 -28.06 36.38
C HIS A 23 -16.38 -26.64 35.86
N ALA A 24 -17.36 -26.16 35.10
CA ALA A 24 -17.79 -24.77 35.22
C ALA A 24 -17.89 -24.44 36.72
N THR A 25 -17.08 -23.49 37.17
CA THR A 25 -16.93 -23.17 38.59
C THR A 25 -18.27 -22.72 39.17
N ALA A 26 -18.49 -22.90 40.47
CA ALA A 26 -19.66 -22.33 41.16
C ALA A 26 -19.78 -20.80 40.95
N ALA A 27 -18.67 -20.13 40.61
CA ALA A 27 -18.64 -18.75 40.16
C ALA A 27 -19.33 -18.55 38.80
N ALA A 28 -19.03 -19.38 37.79
CA ALA A 28 -19.68 -19.32 36.47
C ALA A 28 -21.21 -19.53 36.58
N PHE A 29 -21.67 -20.53 37.35
CA PHE A 29 -23.11 -20.74 37.55
C PHE A 29 -23.81 -19.59 38.29
N ARG A 30 -23.11 -18.92 39.24
CA ARG A 30 -23.62 -17.70 39.89
C ARG A 30 -23.66 -16.52 38.92
N ALA A 31 -22.67 -16.39 38.04
CA ALA A 31 -22.65 -15.35 37.02
C ALA A 31 -23.76 -15.54 35.97
N ILE A 32 -24.06 -16.78 35.56
CA ILE A 32 -25.17 -17.08 34.62
C ILE A 32 -26.53 -16.62 35.17
N ARG A 33 -26.71 -16.61 36.51
CA ARG A 33 -27.96 -16.11 37.11
C ARG A 33 -28.19 -14.61 36.91
N ARG A 34 -27.15 -13.86 36.55
CA ARG A 34 -27.24 -12.42 36.25
C ARG A 34 -27.70 -12.13 34.82
N ILE A 35 -27.74 -13.14 33.95
CA ILE A 35 -28.34 -13.03 32.62
C ILE A 35 -29.86 -13.02 32.82
N GLU A 36 -30.52 -11.95 32.37
CA GLU A 36 -31.94 -11.73 32.59
C GLU A 36 -32.78 -12.68 31.73
N ASP A 37 -32.45 -12.76 30.44
CA ASP A 37 -33.20 -13.57 29.49
C ASP A 37 -32.97 -15.08 29.71
N GLU A 38 -34.07 -15.83 29.82
CA GLU A 38 -34.03 -17.28 30.03
C GLU A 38 -33.46 -18.02 28.82
N HIS A 39 -33.79 -17.58 27.61
CA HIS A 39 -33.29 -18.23 26.40
C HIS A 39 -31.77 -18.09 26.30
N SER A 40 -31.24 -16.90 26.58
CA SER A 40 -29.81 -16.61 26.64
C SER A 40 -29.09 -17.42 27.72
N ARG A 41 -29.68 -17.57 28.92
CA ARG A 41 -29.17 -18.48 29.96
C ARG A 41 -29.07 -19.92 29.47
N ASN A 42 -30.08 -20.40 28.75
CA ASN A 42 -30.11 -21.76 28.23
C ASN A 42 -29.08 -21.96 27.10
N LEU A 43 -28.86 -20.96 26.24
CA LEU A 43 -27.77 -20.99 25.24
C LEU A 43 -26.39 -21.08 25.91
N VAL A 44 -26.13 -20.28 26.95
CA VAL A 44 -24.87 -20.33 27.71
C VAL A 44 -24.69 -21.67 28.39
N ARG A 45 -25.73 -22.20 29.06
CA ARG A 45 -25.70 -23.54 29.66
C ARG A 45 -25.43 -24.63 28.62
N GLY A 46 -26.07 -24.53 27.46
CA GLY A 46 -25.87 -25.44 26.34
C GLY A 46 -24.42 -25.40 25.85
N ALA A 47 -23.86 -24.21 25.63
CA ALA A 47 -22.47 -24.02 25.26
C ALA A 47 -21.50 -24.68 26.27
N ILE A 48 -21.75 -24.47 27.57
CA ILE A 48 -20.97 -25.06 28.66
C ILE A 48 -21.12 -26.58 28.72
N ALA A 49 -22.33 -27.10 28.49
CA ALA A 49 -22.56 -28.54 28.45
C ALA A 49 -21.80 -29.21 27.29
N SER A 50 -21.60 -28.47 26.19
CA SER A 50 -20.80 -28.88 25.04
C SER A 50 -19.29 -28.64 25.17
N CYS A 51 -18.76 -28.34 26.37
CA CYS A 51 -17.33 -28.09 26.68
C CYS A 51 -16.35 -29.26 26.40
N ASN A 52 -16.74 -30.28 25.63
CA ASN A 52 -15.83 -31.35 25.22
C ASN A 52 -14.69 -30.82 24.31
N THR A 53 -14.81 -29.60 23.78
CA THR A 53 -13.79 -28.90 22.98
C THR A 53 -13.17 -27.74 23.76
N ARG A 54 -11.86 -27.47 23.53
CA ARG A 54 -11.15 -26.33 24.12
C ARG A 54 -11.58 -24.96 23.58
N THR A 55 -12.31 -24.94 22.46
CA THR A 55 -12.76 -23.72 21.79
C THR A 55 -14.28 -23.68 21.73
N LEU A 56 -14.84 -22.47 21.85
CA LEU A 56 -16.26 -22.25 21.69
C LEU A 56 -16.63 -22.39 20.21
N ALA A 57 -17.55 -23.30 19.89
CA ALA A 57 -17.95 -23.57 18.52
C ALA A 57 -18.56 -22.32 17.85
N ALA A 58 -18.20 -22.07 16.58
CA ALA A 58 -18.71 -20.92 15.81
C ALA A 58 -20.24 -20.86 15.77
N LYS A 59 -20.91 -22.03 15.70
CA LYS A 59 -22.38 -22.12 15.76
C LYS A 59 -22.96 -21.56 17.07
N ALA A 60 -22.31 -21.82 18.21
CA ALA A 60 -22.73 -21.30 19.50
C ALA A 60 -22.52 -19.78 19.58
N ILE A 61 -21.37 -19.29 19.12
CA ILE A 61 -21.07 -17.85 19.00
C ILE A 61 -22.13 -17.14 18.15
N ASN A 62 -22.43 -17.67 16.96
CA ASN A 62 -23.42 -17.10 16.05
C ASN A 62 -24.83 -17.13 16.64
N SER A 63 -25.19 -18.18 17.38
CA SER A 63 -26.50 -18.27 18.04
C SER A 63 -26.66 -17.21 19.14
N LEU A 64 -25.65 -17.07 20.00
CA LEU A 64 -25.62 -16.02 21.03
C LEU A 64 -25.73 -14.62 20.40
N ARG A 65 -24.90 -14.32 19.39
CA ARG A 65 -24.87 -12.99 18.74
C ARG A 65 -26.18 -12.63 18.03
N LYS A 66 -26.91 -13.61 17.48
CA LYS A 66 -28.15 -13.37 16.73
C LYS A 66 -29.41 -13.32 17.61
N ILE A 67 -29.41 -13.98 18.76
CA ILE A 67 -30.63 -14.17 19.58
C ILE A 67 -30.59 -13.37 20.88
N THR A 68 -29.42 -13.22 21.50
CA THR A 68 -29.28 -12.64 22.83
C THR A 68 -29.32 -11.10 22.80
N ARG A 69 -29.92 -10.51 23.84
CA ARG A 69 -29.93 -9.05 24.04
C ARG A 69 -28.51 -8.53 24.31
N PRO A 70 -28.15 -7.30 23.92
CA PRO A 70 -26.78 -6.78 24.06
C PRO A 70 -26.16 -6.93 25.47
N ALA A 71 -26.89 -6.56 26.53
CA ALA A 71 -26.39 -6.68 27.90
C ALA A 71 -26.13 -8.13 28.33
N ASP A 72 -27.09 -9.01 28.05
CA ASP A 72 -26.96 -10.45 28.29
C ASP A 72 -25.85 -11.07 27.45
N LEU A 73 -25.61 -10.57 26.23
CA LEU A 73 -24.57 -11.06 25.32
C LEU A 73 -23.19 -10.70 25.86
N ALA A 74 -22.98 -9.44 26.26
CA ALA A 74 -21.73 -9.00 26.86
C ALA A 74 -21.38 -9.85 28.09
N LEU A 75 -22.35 -10.04 28.99
CA LEU A 75 -22.18 -10.89 30.16
C LEU A 75 -21.91 -12.35 29.80
N SER A 76 -22.66 -12.91 28.84
CA SER A 76 -22.48 -14.28 28.37
C SER A 76 -21.09 -14.53 27.82
N VAL A 77 -20.56 -13.60 27.01
CA VAL A 77 -19.22 -13.69 26.45
C VAL A 77 -18.16 -13.54 27.53
N SER A 78 -18.32 -12.61 28.49
CA SER A 78 -17.40 -12.51 29.64
C SER A 78 -17.34 -13.80 30.45
N ILE A 79 -18.47 -14.48 30.65
CA ILE A 79 -18.54 -15.75 31.38
C ILE A 79 -17.89 -16.88 30.58
N LEU A 80 -18.14 -16.95 29.27
CA LEU A 80 -17.70 -18.05 28.42
C LEU A 80 -16.23 -17.95 28.02
N MET A 81 -15.79 -16.76 27.63
CA MET A 81 -14.50 -16.50 26.97
C MET A 81 -13.54 -15.66 27.82
N GLY A 82 -13.97 -15.16 28.98
CA GLY A 82 -13.10 -14.43 29.91
C GLY A 82 -12.03 -15.32 30.56
N GLN A 83 -11.15 -14.71 31.36
CA GLN A 83 -9.99 -15.36 31.97
C GLN A 83 -10.34 -16.63 32.76
N ASP A 84 -11.45 -16.61 33.50
CA ASP A 84 -11.94 -17.73 34.31
C ASP A 84 -13.03 -18.56 33.60
N GLY A 85 -13.23 -18.30 32.29
CA GLY A 85 -14.25 -18.91 31.47
C GLY A 85 -13.87 -20.32 30.98
N PRO A 86 -14.86 -21.17 30.64
CA PRO A 86 -14.62 -22.51 30.11
C PRO A 86 -13.91 -22.52 28.76
N PHE A 87 -13.98 -21.43 28.00
CA PHE A 87 -13.35 -21.25 26.70
C PHE A 87 -12.43 -20.02 26.70
N ALA A 88 -11.69 -19.83 27.79
CA ALA A 88 -10.75 -18.72 27.94
C ALA A 88 -9.77 -18.67 26.76
N ASP A 89 -9.84 -17.60 25.99
CA ASP A 89 -8.94 -17.29 24.88
C ASP A 89 -8.68 -15.78 24.88
N PRO A 90 -7.50 -15.32 25.33
CA PRO A 90 -7.21 -13.88 25.37
C PRO A 90 -7.01 -13.27 23.98
N ARG A 91 -7.00 -14.07 22.90
CA ARG A 91 -6.66 -13.63 21.55
C ARG A 91 -5.28 -12.95 21.48
N PHE A 92 -4.30 -13.54 22.16
CA PHE A 92 -2.89 -13.19 21.96
C PHE A 92 -2.34 -13.95 20.76
N THR A 93 -2.18 -13.20 19.69
CA THR A 93 -1.78 -13.66 18.37
C THR A 93 -0.27 -13.79 18.35
N ARG A 94 0.26 -14.96 18.00
CA ARG A 94 1.70 -15.23 18.22
C ARG A 94 2.56 -14.72 17.09
N ASN A 95 2.06 -14.79 15.85
CA ASN A 95 2.84 -14.45 14.67
C ASN A 95 2.00 -13.72 13.60
N TYR A 96 2.66 -13.31 12.52
CA TYR A 96 1.98 -12.67 11.39
C TYR A 96 1.07 -13.60 10.57
N ALA A 97 1.25 -14.92 10.63
CA ALA A 97 0.34 -15.84 9.94
C ALA A 97 -1.07 -15.77 10.54
N ASP A 98 -1.16 -15.67 11.86
CA ASP A 98 -2.42 -15.60 12.57
C ASP A 98 -3.25 -14.35 12.18
N LEU A 99 -2.60 -13.21 11.89
CA LEU A 99 -3.27 -11.98 11.42
C LEU A 99 -4.01 -12.17 10.09
N ARG A 100 -3.63 -13.15 9.27
CA ARG A 100 -4.27 -13.44 7.98
C ARG A 100 -5.50 -14.33 8.10
N THR A 101 -5.77 -14.86 9.29
CA THR A 101 -6.84 -15.82 9.50
C THR A 101 -8.19 -15.15 9.26
N PRO A 102 -9.00 -15.60 8.30
CA PRO A 102 -10.36 -15.11 8.13
C PRO A 102 -11.23 -15.57 9.31
N HIS A 103 -12.21 -14.76 9.71
CA HIS A 103 -13.15 -15.18 10.74
C HIS A 103 -14.29 -16.01 10.14
N TYR A 104 -14.68 -17.08 10.83
CA TYR A 104 -15.81 -17.95 10.48
C TYR A 104 -17.13 -17.52 11.14
N ILE A 105 -17.15 -16.30 11.67
CA ILE A 105 -18.27 -15.72 12.39
C ILE A 105 -19.21 -15.06 11.38
N ASP A 106 -20.50 -15.43 11.40
CA ASP A 106 -21.52 -14.85 10.52
C ASP A 106 -21.74 -13.38 10.86
N ALA A 107 -22.13 -12.56 9.89
CA ALA A 107 -22.55 -11.19 10.18
C ALA A 107 -23.76 -11.17 11.15
N ALA A 108 -23.68 -10.31 12.17
CA ALA A 108 -24.77 -9.99 13.09
C ALA A 108 -25.06 -8.49 13.06
N GLN A 109 -26.08 -8.06 13.81
CA GLN A 109 -26.39 -6.63 13.96
C GLN A 109 -25.21 -5.90 14.63
N PRO A 110 -24.84 -4.67 14.20
CA PRO A 110 -23.68 -3.95 14.74
C PRO A 110 -23.69 -3.81 16.28
N ARG A 111 -24.86 -3.63 16.88
CA ARG A 111 -25.03 -3.58 18.34
C ARG A 111 -24.66 -4.90 19.03
N SER A 112 -25.00 -6.04 18.43
CA SER A 112 -24.62 -7.36 18.93
C SER A 112 -23.12 -7.62 18.76
N GLU A 113 -22.51 -7.15 17.67
CA GLU A 113 -21.05 -7.23 17.46
C GLU A 113 -20.30 -6.46 18.55
N LEU A 114 -20.77 -5.25 18.84
CA LEU A 114 -20.20 -4.42 19.89
C LEU A 114 -20.33 -5.08 21.26
N ALA A 115 -21.53 -5.54 21.62
CA ALA A 115 -21.74 -6.23 22.88
C ALA A 115 -20.88 -7.50 23.02
N PHE A 116 -20.66 -8.23 21.91
CA PHE A 116 -19.78 -9.39 21.89
C PHE A 116 -18.32 -9.00 22.21
N VAL A 117 -17.78 -7.99 21.51
CA VAL A 117 -16.42 -7.50 21.75
C VAL A 117 -16.27 -6.92 23.16
N ILE A 118 -17.23 -6.14 23.65
CA ILE A 118 -17.24 -5.61 25.02
C ILE A 118 -17.23 -6.76 26.03
N GLY A 119 -18.05 -7.79 25.82
CA GLY A 119 -18.08 -8.96 26.69
C GLY A 119 -16.74 -9.69 26.74
N HIS A 120 -16.06 -9.80 25.61
CA HIS A 120 -14.72 -10.39 25.55
C HIS A 120 -13.70 -9.55 26.33
N VAL A 121 -13.63 -8.25 26.03
CA VAL A 121 -12.73 -7.28 26.71
C VAL A 121 -12.98 -7.22 28.23
N ASN A 122 -14.24 -7.20 28.66
CA ASN A 122 -14.61 -7.23 30.09
C ASN A 122 -14.10 -8.51 30.78
N GLY A 123 -14.14 -9.65 30.09
CA GLY A 123 -13.64 -10.93 30.59
C GLY A 123 -12.13 -10.98 30.83
N TRP A 124 -11.37 -10.02 30.30
CA TRP A 124 -9.91 -9.91 30.37
C TRP A 124 -9.45 -8.56 30.95
N THR A 125 -10.23 -7.98 31.87
CA THR A 125 -10.02 -6.62 32.41
C THR A 125 -8.57 -6.34 32.82
N SER A 126 -7.92 -7.25 33.56
CA SER A 126 -6.54 -7.04 34.04
C SER A 126 -5.53 -6.91 32.90
N GLN A 127 -5.63 -7.78 31.89
CA GLN A 127 -4.76 -7.80 30.72
C GLN A 127 -5.06 -6.61 29.81
N VAL A 128 -6.34 -6.26 29.63
CA VAL A 128 -6.76 -5.07 28.87
C VAL A 128 -6.17 -3.81 29.47
N ILE A 129 -6.20 -3.66 30.80
CA ILE A 129 -5.59 -2.52 31.49
C ILE A 129 -4.07 -2.50 31.28
N ALA A 130 -3.39 -3.65 31.27
CA ALA A 130 -1.95 -3.72 30.97
C ALA A 130 -1.65 -3.28 29.53
N ILE A 131 -2.44 -3.72 28.55
CA ILE A 131 -2.30 -3.30 27.15
C ILE A 131 -2.54 -1.80 27.00
N LEU A 132 -3.58 -1.25 27.63
CA LEU A 132 -3.89 0.18 27.60
C LEU A 132 -2.75 1.02 28.17
N LYS A 133 -2.08 0.55 29.23
CA LYS A 133 -0.89 1.21 29.78
C LYS A 133 0.27 1.22 28.80
N GLU A 134 0.53 0.11 28.10
CA GLU A 134 1.59 0.07 27.09
C GLU A 134 1.25 0.90 25.84
N ILE A 135 -0.02 0.96 25.42
CA ILE A 135 -0.47 1.87 24.35
C ILE A 135 -0.22 3.33 24.76
N ALA A 136 -0.59 3.70 26.00
CA ALA A 136 -0.34 5.05 26.53
C ALA A 136 1.16 5.36 26.62
N ASN A 137 1.98 4.39 27.03
CA ASN A 137 3.43 4.50 27.06
C ASN A 137 4.00 4.76 25.66
N LEU A 138 3.65 3.93 24.68
CA LEU A 138 4.07 4.09 23.28
C LEU A 138 3.66 5.46 22.71
N LEU A 139 2.45 5.93 23.01
CA LEU A 139 2.02 7.28 22.64
C LEU A 139 2.88 8.37 23.27
N SER A 140 3.23 8.24 24.56
CA SER A 140 4.07 9.24 25.23
C SER A 140 5.48 9.34 24.65
N LEU A 141 5.98 8.24 24.07
CA LEU A 141 7.32 8.15 23.47
C LEU A 141 7.39 8.65 22.02
N HIS A 142 6.30 9.18 21.43
CA HIS A 142 6.29 9.57 20.01
C HIS A 142 7.38 10.59 19.62
N ASN A 143 7.78 11.46 20.56
CA ASN A 143 8.84 12.46 20.39
C ASN A 143 10.23 11.96 20.80
N ASN A 144 10.31 10.78 21.41
CA ASN A 144 11.56 10.19 21.83
C ASN A 144 12.33 9.63 20.63
N PRO A 145 13.65 9.38 20.77
CA PRO A 145 14.43 8.71 19.74
C PRO A 145 13.79 7.39 19.27
N PRO A 146 13.89 7.04 17.97
CA PRO A 146 13.18 5.88 17.40
C PRO A 146 13.60 4.53 18.00
N HIS A 147 14.80 4.43 18.58
CA HIS A 147 15.25 3.20 19.25
C HIS A 147 14.47 2.95 20.55
N GLU A 148 14.18 3.98 21.35
CA GLU A 148 13.36 3.85 22.56
C GLU A 148 11.92 3.43 22.23
N GLN A 149 11.37 3.99 21.15
CA GLN A 149 10.04 3.60 20.64
C GLN A 149 10.02 2.14 20.21
N LEU A 150 11.07 1.66 19.53
CA LEU A 150 11.19 0.25 19.14
C LEU A 150 11.43 -0.67 20.32
N ASP A 151 12.17 -0.27 21.34
CA ASP A 151 12.38 -1.06 22.55
C ASP A 151 11.04 -1.25 23.30
N ALA A 152 10.25 -0.18 23.43
CA ALA A 152 8.89 -0.26 23.97
C ALA A 152 7.98 -1.15 23.10
N LEU A 153 8.10 -1.07 21.77
CA LEU A 153 7.33 -1.93 20.86
C LEU A 153 7.77 -3.40 20.95
N CYS A 154 9.06 -3.68 21.15
CA CYS A 154 9.57 -5.04 21.43
C CYS A 154 8.94 -5.58 22.71
N ALA A 155 8.91 -4.78 23.79
CA ALA A 155 8.30 -5.19 25.05
C ALA A 155 6.79 -5.46 24.89
N PHE A 156 6.09 -4.64 24.10
CA PHE A 156 4.69 -4.89 23.75
C PHE A 156 4.52 -6.22 23.04
N VAL A 157 5.33 -6.49 22.01
CA VAL A 157 5.28 -7.72 21.21
C VAL A 157 5.59 -8.96 22.05
N ASP A 158 6.58 -8.89 22.94
CA ASP A 158 6.94 -10.03 23.80
C ASP A 158 5.81 -10.39 24.78
N ASN A 159 5.02 -9.41 25.20
CA ASN A 159 3.92 -9.61 26.16
C ASN A 159 2.58 -9.96 25.51
N PHE A 160 2.28 -9.37 24.34
CA PHE A 160 0.94 -9.42 23.75
C PHE A 160 0.89 -9.94 22.30
N GLY A 161 2.06 -10.09 21.66
CA GLY A 161 2.18 -10.68 20.33
C GLY A 161 1.85 -9.73 19.17
N ALA A 162 1.42 -10.32 18.05
CA ALA A 162 1.07 -9.61 16.83
C ALA A 162 -0.30 -8.92 16.94
N SER A 163 -0.42 -7.75 16.31
CA SER A 163 -1.69 -7.03 16.13
C SER A 163 -1.58 -6.10 14.92
N CYS A 164 -2.71 -5.62 14.39
CA CYS A 164 -2.69 -4.57 13.37
C CYS A 164 -2.13 -3.26 13.96
N PHE A 165 -2.36 -3.00 15.25
CA PHE A 165 -1.70 -1.92 15.99
C PHE A 165 -0.17 -1.99 15.89
N VAL A 166 0.45 -3.10 16.32
CA VAL A 166 1.91 -3.30 16.23
C VAL A 166 2.40 -3.18 14.80
N LEU A 167 1.68 -3.77 13.86
CA LEU A 167 2.02 -3.78 12.45
C LEU A 167 2.18 -2.37 11.88
N ARG A 168 1.19 -1.50 12.15
CA ARG A 168 1.21 -0.10 11.67
C ARG A 168 2.28 0.72 12.40
N ARG A 169 2.46 0.51 13.70
CA ARG A 169 3.50 1.15 14.52
C ARG A 169 4.91 0.85 14.01
N LEU A 170 5.21 -0.43 13.80
CA LEU A 170 6.50 -0.86 13.26
C LEU A 170 6.71 -0.31 11.85
N SER A 171 5.70 -0.41 10.99
CA SER A 171 5.77 0.07 9.61
C SER A 171 6.03 1.58 9.52
N TYR A 172 5.41 2.37 10.40
CA TYR A 172 5.66 3.81 10.50
C TYR A 172 7.12 4.10 10.88
N LEU A 173 7.65 3.44 11.92
CA LEU A 173 9.03 3.66 12.37
C LEU A 173 10.04 3.25 11.29
N MET A 174 9.79 2.13 10.61
CA MET A 174 10.68 1.61 9.56
C MET A 174 10.62 2.43 8.27
N ALA A 175 9.44 2.89 7.85
CA ALA A 175 9.30 3.76 6.69
C ALA A 175 9.97 5.12 6.90
N ARG A 176 9.89 5.66 8.12
CA ARG A 176 10.47 6.97 8.46
C ARG A 176 11.99 6.93 8.65
N HIS A 177 12.51 5.84 9.23
CA HIS A 177 13.92 5.74 9.63
C HIS A 177 14.67 4.61 8.90
N GLN A 178 14.30 4.30 7.66
CA GLN A 178 14.85 3.20 6.86
C GLN A 178 16.39 3.18 6.79
N ALA A 179 17.02 4.35 6.85
CA ALA A 179 18.47 4.50 6.74
C ALA A 179 19.22 4.43 8.09
N ASP A 180 18.54 4.26 9.23
CA ASP A 180 19.19 4.24 10.55
C ASP A 180 19.59 2.80 10.96
N PRO A 181 20.88 2.42 10.87
CA PRO A 181 21.32 1.07 11.19
C PRO A 181 21.16 0.72 12.68
N ARG A 182 20.99 1.72 13.57
CA ARG A 182 20.81 1.50 15.01
C ARG A 182 19.47 0.83 15.34
N LEU A 183 18.51 0.88 14.41
CA LEU A 183 17.18 0.28 14.58
C LEU A 183 17.12 -1.19 14.11
N LEU A 184 18.18 -1.65 13.44
CA LEU A 184 18.23 -3.01 12.88
C LEU A 184 18.14 -4.11 13.94
N PRO A 185 18.81 -4.04 15.11
CA PRO A 185 18.72 -5.09 16.12
C PRO A 185 17.30 -5.27 16.67
N GLN A 186 16.63 -4.17 17.05
CA GLN A 186 15.26 -4.21 17.57
C GLN A 186 14.26 -4.68 16.51
N SER A 187 14.35 -4.16 15.29
CA SER A 187 13.46 -4.57 14.20
C SER A 187 13.64 -6.06 13.85
N GLN A 188 14.87 -6.58 13.84
CA GLN A 188 15.14 -8.00 13.65
C GLN A 188 14.60 -8.87 14.79
N ARG A 189 14.66 -8.38 16.03
CA ARG A 189 14.04 -9.05 17.18
C ARG A 189 12.54 -9.18 16.98
N ILE A 190 11.83 -8.09 16.66
CA ILE A 190 10.39 -8.14 16.38
C ILE A 190 10.09 -9.07 15.21
N ALA A 191 10.85 -8.97 14.12
CA ALA A 191 10.69 -9.84 12.95
C ALA A 191 10.86 -11.33 13.29
N THR A 192 11.79 -11.65 14.20
CA THR A 192 12.01 -13.02 14.69
C THR A 192 10.88 -13.47 15.60
N THR A 193 10.48 -12.65 16.58
CA THR A 193 9.39 -12.96 17.52
C THR A 193 8.07 -13.20 16.78
N LEU A 194 7.78 -12.42 15.73
CA LEU A 194 6.53 -12.50 14.97
C LEU A 194 6.59 -13.46 13.77
N ALA A 195 7.68 -14.24 13.65
CA ALA A 195 7.94 -15.16 12.55
C ALA A 195 7.73 -14.51 11.15
N GLN A 196 8.23 -13.28 10.99
CA GLN A 196 8.06 -12.51 9.77
C GLN A 196 8.66 -13.22 8.54
N ALA A 197 9.76 -13.97 8.72
CA ALA A 197 10.35 -14.75 7.64
C ALA A 197 9.37 -15.79 7.04
N ASP A 198 8.51 -16.37 7.87
CA ASP A 198 7.53 -17.38 7.45
C ASP A 198 6.28 -16.74 6.84
N CYS A 199 5.95 -15.50 7.26
CA CYS A 199 4.81 -14.76 6.75
C CYS A 199 5.08 -13.24 6.67
N PRO A 200 5.79 -12.76 5.65
CA PRO A 200 6.17 -11.35 5.58
C PRO A 200 5.07 -10.44 4.99
N GLY A 201 4.05 -11.03 4.36
CA GLY A 201 2.98 -10.30 3.67
C GLY A 201 2.29 -9.22 4.51
N PRO A 202 1.87 -9.50 5.76
CA PRO A 202 1.32 -8.47 6.66
C PRO A 202 2.22 -7.26 6.82
N TYR A 203 3.52 -7.47 7.14
CA TYR A 203 4.48 -6.39 7.35
C TYR A 203 4.63 -5.51 6.12
N PHE A 204 4.90 -6.11 4.95
CA PHE A 204 5.06 -5.33 3.73
C PHE A 204 3.78 -4.62 3.29
N SER A 205 2.62 -5.25 3.54
CA SER A 205 1.33 -4.63 3.26
C SER A 205 1.11 -3.34 4.08
N ALA A 206 1.57 -3.29 5.32
CA ALA A 206 1.48 -2.07 6.14
C ALA A 206 2.61 -1.07 5.81
N LEU A 207 3.82 -1.55 5.53
CA LEU A 207 4.97 -0.72 5.16
C LEU A 207 4.69 0.10 3.89
N GLU A 208 4.14 -0.54 2.85
CA GLU A 208 3.78 0.11 1.59
C GLU A 208 2.79 1.28 1.78
N LEU A 209 1.94 1.23 2.81
CA LEU A 209 0.99 2.30 3.12
C LEU A 209 1.64 3.50 3.83
N MET A 210 2.83 3.32 4.41
CA MET A 210 3.55 4.32 5.22
C MET A 210 4.70 4.99 4.46
N GLU A 211 5.15 4.40 3.35
CA GLU A 211 6.20 4.96 2.50
C GLU A 211 5.75 6.25 1.80
N THR A 212 6.57 7.29 1.90
CA THR A 212 6.25 8.65 1.44
C THR A 212 6.50 8.88 -0.06
N ASP A 213 6.55 7.81 -0.85
CA ASP A 213 6.70 7.94 -2.30
C ASP A 213 5.47 8.62 -2.95
N ARG A 214 5.66 9.19 -4.14
CA ARG A 214 4.60 9.92 -4.86
C ARG A 214 3.51 9.00 -5.45
N PHE A 215 3.53 7.70 -5.18
CA PHE A 215 2.69 6.70 -5.87
C PHE A 215 1.70 5.97 -4.96
N TYR A 216 1.46 6.46 -3.74
CA TYR A 216 0.55 5.84 -2.78
C TYR A 216 -0.81 5.40 -3.36
N LEU A 217 -1.54 6.32 -4.01
CA LEU A 217 -2.89 6.01 -4.52
C LEU A 217 -2.85 5.00 -5.68
N SER A 218 -1.84 5.08 -6.54
CA SER A 218 -1.63 4.10 -7.61
C SER A 218 -1.34 2.71 -7.05
N ARG A 219 -0.51 2.62 -6.00
CA ARG A 219 -0.22 1.36 -5.29
C ARG A 219 -1.45 0.79 -4.58
N ALA A 220 -2.20 1.65 -3.88
CA ALA A 220 -3.47 1.28 -3.26
C ALA A 220 -4.48 0.75 -4.30
N SER A 221 -4.57 1.38 -5.46
CA SER A 221 -5.42 0.93 -6.57
C SER A 221 -4.96 -0.42 -7.11
N ALA A 222 -3.66 -0.61 -7.38
CA ALA A 222 -3.11 -1.89 -7.83
C ALA A 222 -3.39 -3.02 -6.83
N ARG A 223 -3.21 -2.75 -5.53
CA ARG A 223 -3.58 -3.65 -4.44
C ARG A 223 -5.06 -4.05 -4.50
N ILE A 224 -5.97 -3.09 -4.63
CA ILE A 224 -7.40 -3.38 -4.73
C ILE A 224 -7.70 -4.27 -5.94
N GLN A 225 -7.08 -4.00 -7.10
CA GLN A 225 -7.28 -4.83 -8.30
C GLN A 225 -6.83 -6.28 -8.09
N ILE A 226 -5.77 -6.50 -7.32
CA ILE A 226 -5.30 -7.85 -6.95
C ILE A 226 -6.34 -8.55 -6.07
N TYR A 227 -6.87 -7.85 -5.06
CA TYR A 227 -7.71 -8.46 -4.02
C TYR A 227 -9.21 -8.48 -4.32
N ARG A 228 -9.71 -7.67 -5.27
CA ARG A 228 -11.15 -7.53 -5.57
C ARG A 228 -11.87 -8.86 -5.79
N LYS A 229 -11.20 -9.81 -6.46
CA LYS A 229 -11.74 -11.13 -6.83
C LYS A 229 -11.94 -12.06 -5.63
N PHE A 230 -11.44 -11.69 -4.46
CA PHE A 230 -11.58 -12.47 -3.22
C PHE A 230 -12.55 -11.83 -2.24
N VAL A 231 -13.10 -10.66 -2.56
CA VAL A 231 -14.09 -10.01 -1.72
C VAL A 231 -15.45 -10.61 -2.04
N PHE A 232 -15.91 -11.53 -1.20
CA PHE A 232 -17.24 -12.11 -1.32
C PHE A 232 -18.33 -11.13 -0.86
N SER A 233 -18.15 -10.57 0.33
CA SER A 233 -19.13 -9.65 0.95
C SER A 233 -18.52 -8.65 1.94
N ASP A 234 -17.38 -8.98 2.54
CA ASP A 234 -16.74 -8.20 3.60
C ASP A 234 -15.26 -8.01 3.27
N PHE A 235 -14.92 -6.81 2.80
CA PHE A 235 -13.53 -6.49 2.43
C PHE A 235 -12.59 -6.52 3.65
N ARG A 236 -13.11 -6.37 4.87
CA ARG A 236 -12.30 -6.33 6.10
C ARG A 236 -11.71 -7.69 6.46
N GLN A 237 -12.23 -8.79 5.89
CA GLN A 237 -11.59 -10.11 6.02
C GLN A 237 -10.23 -10.18 5.32
N ILE A 238 -10.00 -9.32 4.32
CA ILE A 238 -8.75 -9.27 3.57
C ILE A 238 -7.83 -8.25 4.22
N LEU A 239 -6.83 -8.72 4.96
CA LEU A 239 -5.91 -7.86 5.73
C LEU A 239 -5.37 -6.66 4.93
N PRO A 240 -4.85 -6.81 3.69
CA PRO A 240 -4.36 -5.66 2.93
C PRO A 240 -5.40 -4.58 2.58
N LEU A 241 -6.67 -4.96 2.50
CA LEU A 241 -7.78 -4.02 2.28
C LEU A 241 -8.26 -3.41 3.61
N HIS A 242 -8.29 -4.20 4.68
CA HIS A 242 -8.55 -3.70 6.02
C HIS A 242 -7.54 -2.63 6.44
N GLU A 243 -6.25 -2.84 6.18
CA GLU A 243 -5.18 -1.87 6.48
C GLU A 243 -5.30 -0.59 5.65
N LEU A 244 -5.89 -0.67 4.45
CA LEU A 244 -6.11 0.51 3.60
C LEU A 244 -7.20 1.44 4.16
N VAL A 245 -8.22 0.87 4.83
CA VAL A 245 -9.32 1.61 5.47
C VAL A 245 -9.40 1.21 6.94
N PRO A 246 -8.50 1.77 7.78
CA PRO A 246 -8.25 1.23 9.12
C PRO A 246 -9.28 1.72 10.16
N SER A 247 -10.22 2.60 9.78
CA SER A 247 -11.35 3.10 10.58
C SER A 247 -12.70 2.68 9.98
N PRO A 248 -13.77 2.55 10.79
CA PRO A 248 -15.12 2.28 10.30
C PRO A 248 -15.74 3.51 9.61
N LEU A 249 -16.43 3.29 8.48
CA LEU A 249 -17.01 4.34 7.63
C LEU A 249 -18.51 4.57 7.86
N SER A 250 -19.22 3.56 8.39
CA SER A 250 -20.66 3.57 8.64
C SER A 250 -21.03 2.60 9.76
N VAL A 251 -22.28 2.66 10.23
CA VAL A 251 -22.80 1.71 11.23
C VAL A 251 -22.85 0.29 10.67
N GLY A 252 -23.16 0.10 9.38
CA GLY A 252 -23.14 -1.22 8.75
C GLY A 252 -21.72 -1.80 8.69
N ASP A 253 -20.74 -0.97 8.33
CA ASP A 253 -19.32 -1.32 8.27
C ASP A 253 -18.69 -1.58 9.65
N LEU A 254 -19.18 -0.90 10.71
CA LEU A 254 -18.69 -1.10 12.07
C LEU A 254 -18.79 -2.56 12.54
N GLY A 255 -19.84 -3.28 12.15
CA GLY A 255 -19.98 -4.70 12.51
C GLY A 255 -18.87 -5.57 11.92
N ALA A 256 -18.52 -5.34 10.65
CA ALA A 256 -17.39 -6.00 9.99
C ALA A 256 -16.05 -5.63 10.63
N TYR A 257 -15.90 -4.36 11.01
CA TYR A 257 -14.71 -3.85 11.69
C TYR A 257 -14.47 -4.54 13.02
N LEU A 258 -15.50 -4.68 13.85
CA LEU A 258 -15.43 -5.34 15.15
C LEU A 258 -15.14 -6.85 15.04
N ARG A 259 -15.78 -7.54 14.10
CA ARG A 259 -15.46 -8.96 13.83
C ARG A 259 -14.01 -9.15 13.41
N ARG A 260 -13.52 -8.24 12.56
CA ARG A 260 -12.12 -8.26 12.13
C ARG A 260 -11.19 -8.05 13.33
N ALA A 261 -11.44 -7.05 14.16
CA ALA A 261 -10.65 -6.79 15.37
C ALA A 261 -10.61 -8.01 16.31
N HIS A 262 -11.76 -8.63 16.59
CA HIS A 262 -11.83 -9.85 17.40
C HIS A 262 -11.01 -11.01 16.81
N SER A 263 -10.99 -11.12 15.49
CA SER A 263 -10.25 -12.18 14.80
C SER A 263 -8.75 -11.95 14.77
N THR A 264 -8.27 -10.71 14.95
CA THR A 264 -6.86 -10.37 14.83
C THR A 264 -6.14 -10.33 16.17
N SER A 265 -6.65 -9.63 17.18
CA SER A 265 -6.08 -9.61 18.53
C SER A 265 -6.95 -8.79 19.51
N ILE A 266 -6.80 -9.04 20.81
CA ILE A 266 -7.43 -8.19 21.84
C ILE A 266 -6.90 -6.74 21.83
N ALA A 267 -5.67 -6.51 21.38
CA ALA A 267 -5.15 -5.16 21.18
C ALA A 267 -5.93 -4.42 20.08
N ASP A 268 -6.26 -5.11 18.99
CA ASP A 268 -7.08 -4.52 17.92
C ASP A 268 -8.53 -4.31 18.35
N GLU A 269 -9.09 -5.16 19.22
CA GLU A 269 -10.41 -4.91 19.86
C GLU A 269 -10.39 -3.62 20.68
N ILE A 270 -9.34 -3.40 21.48
CA ILE A 270 -9.16 -2.18 22.26
C ILE A 270 -9.10 -0.95 21.34
N ILE A 271 -8.32 -1.00 20.25
CA ILE A 271 -8.26 0.08 19.26
C ILE A 271 -9.63 0.29 18.61
N ALA A 272 -10.38 -0.78 18.32
CA ALA A 272 -11.72 -0.67 17.75
C ALA A 272 -12.72 0.00 18.70
N LEU A 273 -12.68 -0.31 20.00
CA LEU A 273 -13.47 0.38 21.01
C LEU A 273 -13.06 1.85 21.15
N LEU A 274 -11.75 2.17 21.10
CA LEU A 274 -11.27 3.56 21.05
C LEU A 274 -11.81 4.32 19.84
N GLN A 275 -11.86 3.69 18.66
CA GLN A 275 -12.46 4.32 17.47
C GLN A 275 -13.91 4.71 17.71
N ILE A 276 -14.72 3.87 18.38
CA ILE A 276 -16.12 4.20 18.69
C ILE A 276 -16.20 5.40 19.63
N ILE A 277 -15.30 5.49 20.63
CA ILE A 277 -15.23 6.64 21.55
C ILE A 277 -14.88 7.92 20.80
N ILE A 278 -13.81 7.90 19.99
CA ILE A 278 -13.32 9.05 19.24
C ILE A 278 -14.33 9.50 18.18
N LEU A 279 -14.92 8.55 17.46
CA LEU A 279 -15.84 8.79 16.35
C LEU A 279 -17.31 8.86 16.82
N LYS A 280 -17.56 9.25 18.08
CA LYS A 280 -18.90 9.38 18.69
C LYS A 280 -19.89 10.16 17.81
N ARG A 281 -19.40 11.12 17.02
CA ARG A 281 -20.23 11.90 16.08
C ARG A 281 -21.00 11.02 15.09
N TRP A 282 -20.40 9.92 14.63
CA TRP A 282 -21.03 8.97 13.69
C TRP A 282 -21.63 7.75 14.39
N PHE A 283 -21.12 7.39 15.57
CA PHE A 283 -21.50 6.18 16.27
C PHE A 283 -22.16 6.45 17.62
N LYS A 284 -23.00 7.50 17.70
CA LYS A 284 -23.57 7.97 18.98
C LYS A 284 -24.29 6.85 19.75
N SER A 285 -25.17 6.10 19.10
CA SER A 285 -25.88 4.99 19.75
C SER A 285 -24.93 3.90 20.26
N GLN A 286 -23.91 3.57 19.47
CA GLN A 286 -22.93 2.53 19.83
C GLN A 286 -21.99 3.01 20.92
N HIS A 287 -21.66 4.30 20.95
CA HIS A 287 -20.94 4.93 22.05
C HIS A 287 -21.76 4.82 23.35
N ASP A 288 -23.06 5.11 23.30
CA ASP A 288 -23.92 5.04 24.49
C ASP A 288 -24.03 3.59 25.02
N ASP A 289 -24.17 2.61 24.11
CA ASP A 289 -24.09 1.18 24.46
C ASP A 289 -22.72 0.78 25.06
N LEU A 290 -21.63 1.34 24.52
CA LEU A 290 -20.29 1.07 25.02
C LEU A 290 -20.12 1.57 26.45
N VAL A 291 -20.58 2.80 26.74
CA VAL A 291 -20.51 3.38 28.09
C VAL A 291 -21.33 2.58 29.10
N GLU A 292 -22.49 2.07 28.67
CA GLU A 292 -23.37 1.27 29.54
C GLU A 292 -22.79 -0.12 29.86
N LEU A 293 -22.20 -0.79 28.87
CA LEU A 293 -21.83 -2.21 28.98
C LEU A 293 -20.36 -2.46 29.36
N LEU A 294 -19.47 -1.51 29.10
CA LEU A 294 -18.04 -1.70 29.34
C LEU A 294 -17.69 -1.55 30.83
N SER A 295 -16.76 -2.38 31.30
CA SER A 295 -16.25 -2.34 32.67
C SER A 295 -15.70 -0.94 33.00
N PRO A 296 -16.12 -0.30 34.12
CA PRO A 296 -15.74 1.09 34.44
C PRO A 296 -14.22 1.36 34.46
N PRO A 297 -13.37 0.47 35.01
CA PRO A 297 -11.91 0.64 34.95
C PRO A 297 -11.34 0.69 33.52
N ILE A 298 -11.93 -0.08 32.60
CA ILE A 298 -11.50 -0.09 31.19
C ILE A 298 -11.95 1.20 30.52
N LEU A 299 -13.20 1.61 30.73
CA LEU A 299 -13.74 2.85 30.18
C LEU A 299 -12.93 4.07 30.62
N GLU A 300 -12.56 4.14 31.90
CA GLU A 300 -11.72 5.22 32.42
C GLU A 300 -10.33 5.24 31.75
N ALA A 301 -9.69 4.09 31.62
CA ALA A 301 -8.38 3.98 30.96
C ALA A 301 -8.44 4.36 29.46
N LEU A 302 -9.50 3.97 28.74
CA LEU A 302 -9.73 4.38 27.35
C LEU A 302 -9.90 5.90 27.24
N ASN A 303 -10.70 6.50 28.12
CA ASN A 303 -10.91 7.95 28.15
C ASN A 303 -9.62 8.71 28.46
N GLN A 304 -8.75 8.17 29.30
CA GLN A 304 -7.44 8.78 29.58
C GLN A 304 -6.55 8.81 28.34
N ILE A 305 -6.51 7.73 27.55
CA ILE A 305 -5.75 7.69 26.28
C ILE A 305 -6.21 8.79 25.33
N THR A 306 -7.52 8.99 25.17
CA THR A 306 -8.06 10.03 24.26
C THR A 306 -7.70 11.47 24.66
N LYS A 307 -7.24 11.68 25.91
CA LYS A 307 -6.86 12.99 26.44
C LYS A 307 -5.34 13.24 26.39
N LEU A 308 -4.55 12.25 25.98
CA LEU A 308 -3.10 12.40 25.87
C LEU A 308 -2.77 13.43 24.78
N GLN A 309 -1.82 14.30 25.10
CA GLN A 309 -1.32 15.29 24.14
C GLN A 309 -0.45 14.59 23.09
N PHE A 310 -0.63 14.99 21.83
CA PHE A 310 0.09 14.42 20.71
C PHE A 310 0.50 15.51 19.74
N ASP A 311 1.80 15.62 19.43
CA ASP A 311 2.27 16.55 18.42
C ASP A 311 2.14 15.92 17.03
N HIS A 312 1.08 16.32 16.33
CA HIS A 312 0.84 15.89 14.96
C HIS A 312 1.88 16.38 13.95
N GLY A 313 2.59 17.48 14.22
CA GLY A 313 3.64 18.01 13.36
C GLY A 313 4.74 16.99 13.10
N THR A 314 5.02 16.15 14.10
CA THR A 314 6.01 15.09 14.02
C THR A 314 5.72 14.06 12.93
N LEU A 315 4.48 13.97 12.44
CA LEU A 315 4.10 12.99 11.41
C LEU A 315 4.43 13.44 9.99
N TYR A 316 4.70 14.71 9.71
CA TYR A 316 4.87 15.19 8.33
C TYR A 316 5.98 16.23 8.13
N GLN A 317 6.45 16.91 9.18
CA GLN A 317 7.43 18.00 9.05
C GLN A 317 8.80 17.57 8.48
N ASP A 318 9.12 16.27 8.54
CA ASP A 318 10.32 15.68 7.94
C ASP A 318 10.22 15.45 6.41
N ALA A 319 9.04 15.63 5.81
CA ALA A 319 8.82 15.48 4.38
C ALA A 319 8.87 16.82 3.62
N ASP A 320 8.86 16.76 2.28
CA ASP A 320 8.73 17.96 1.43
C ASP A 320 7.38 18.66 1.72
N PRO A 321 7.37 19.97 2.02
CA PRO A 321 6.15 20.77 2.24
C PRO A 321 5.03 20.57 1.22
N LYS A 322 5.38 20.24 -0.04
CA LYS A 322 4.39 20.03 -1.10
C LYS A 322 3.53 18.77 -0.92
N ILE A 323 3.97 17.82 -0.10
CA ILE A 323 3.31 16.53 0.14
C ILE A 323 2.98 16.29 1.62
N HIS A 324 3.11 17.30 2.47
CA HIS A 324 2.87 17.17 3.92
C HIS A 324 1.49 16.57 4.23
N ASP A 325 0.46 16.97 3.50
CA ASP A 325 -0.90 16.49 3.69
C ASP A 325 -1.08 15.01 3.30
N LEU A 326 -0.45 14.57 2.20
CA LEU A 326 -0.43 13.15 1.81
C LEU A 326 0.35 12.31 2.83
N VAL A 327 1.51 12.78 3.27
CA VAL A 327 2.37 12.09 4.25
C VAL A 327 1.65 11.99 5.60
N TYR A 328 0.96 13.05 6.02
CA TYR A 328 0.12 13.02 7.21
C TYR A 328 -1.00 11.99 7.08
N TYR A 329 -1.70 11.97 5.93
CA TYR A 329 -2.72 10.95 5.64
C TYR A 329 -2.19 9.52 5.71
N GLN A 330 -1.01 9.24 5.17
CA GLN A 330 -0.37 7.93 5.25
C GLN A 330 -0.08 7.54 6.70
N ARG A 331 0.64 8.41 7.42
CA ARG A 331 1.20 8.09 8.73
C ARG A 331 0.17 8.14 9.87
N CYS A 332 -0.91 8.91 9.74
CA CYS A 332 -1.98 8.97 10.75
C CYS A 332 -2.66 7.61 10.99
N ALA A 333 -2.63 6.69 10.01
CA ALA A 333 -3.15 5.34 10.16
C ALA A 333 -2.42 4.52 11.25
N ALA A 334 -1.18 4.89 11.62
CA ALA A 334 -0.45 4.26 12.71
C ALA A 334 -0.80 4.80 14.11
N PHE A 335 -1.61 5.85 14.20
CA PHE A 335 -1.92 6.57 15.45
C PHE A 335 -3.44 6.76 15.63
N LEU A 336 -4.25 5.74 15.31
CA LEU A 336 -5.72 5.84 15.35
C LEU A 336 -6.29 6.06 16.75
N GLU A 337 -5.56 5.73 17.80
CA GLU A 337 -5.93 6.05 19.18
C GLU A 337 -5.85 7.55 19.50
N VAL A 338 -5.21 8.36 18.64
CA VAL A 338 -5.16 9.82 18.76
C VAL A 338 -6.39 10.42 18.06
N PRO A 339 -7.22 11.23 18.75
CA PRO A 339 -8.46 11.76 18.18
C PRO A 339 -8.28 12.50 16.85
N GLY A 340 -7.29 13.39 16.74
CA GLY A 340 -7.04 14.14 15.51
C GLY A 340 -6.72 13.23 14.32
N CYS A 341 -5.92 12.18 14.53
CA CYS A 341 -5.55 11.23 13.48
C CYS A 341 -6.74 10.39 13.01
N ALA A 342 -7.55 9.85 13.93
CA ALA A 342 -8.71 9.03 13.57
C ALA A 342 -9.84 9.86 12.92
N LEU A 343 -10.11 11.07 13.42
CA LEU A 343 -11.08 11.98 12.81
C LEU A 343 -10.66 12.36 11.38
N PHE A 344 -9.38 12.70 11.20
CA PHE A 344 -8.81 13.00 9.89
C PHE A 344 -8.92 11.81 8.94
N ARG A 345 -8.42 10.64 9.38
CA ARG A 345 -8.36 9.44 8.55
C ARG A 345 -9.75 9.00 8.09
N ARG A 346 -10.71 8.91 9.02
CA ARG A 346 -12.10 8.53 8.71
C ARG A 346 -12.75 9.49 7.72
N SER A 347 -12.53 10.80 7.88
CA SER A 347 -13.16 11.82 7.04
C SER A 347 -12.67 11.74 5.59
N ILE A 348 -11.38 11.49 5.39
CA ILE A 348 -10.80 11.33 4.05
C ILE A 348 -11.13 9.97 3.47
N ASP A 349 -11.03 8.89 4.25
CA ASP A 349 -11.34 7.54 3.79
C ASP A 349 -12.80 7.43 3.32
N ALA A 350 -13.74 8.12 3.97
CA ALA A 350 -15.14 8.18 3.53
C ALA A 350 -15.29 8.72 2.09
N LEU A 351 -14.39 9.60 1.65
CA LEU A 351 -14.41 10.19 0.31
C LEU A 351 -13.56 9.41 -0.70
N ILE A 352 -12.37 8.95 -0.28
CA ILE A 352 -11.40 8.28 -1.16
C ILE A 352 -11.71 6.79 -1.32
N ALA A 353 -12.03 6.09 -0.24
CA ALA A 353 -12.15 4.64 -0.27
C ALA A 353 -13.24 4.15 -1.25
N PRO A 354 -14.44 4.78 -1.36
CA PRO A 354 -15.44 4.41 -2.37
C PRO A 354 -14.93 4.55 -3.81
N ARG A 355 -14.02 5.50 -4.06
CA ARG A 355 -13.44 5.72 -5.38
C ARG A 355 -12.39 4.65 -5.71
N LEU A 356 -11.52 4.34 -4.75
CA LEU A 356 -10.51 3.30 -4.89
C LEU A 356 -11.15 1.90 -5.01
N MET A 357 -12.19 1.63 -4.24
CA MET A 357 -12.90 0.35 -4.15
C MET A 357 -14.23 0.34 -4.90
N SER A 358 -14.33 1.07 -6.01
CA SER A 358 -15.58 1.24 -6.79
C SER A 358 -16.32 -0.05 -7.19
N ASN A 359 -15.63 -1.19 -7.26
CA ASN A 359 -16.20 -2.50 -7.58
C ASN A 359 -16.45 -3.40 -6.36
N ILE A 360 -16.24 -2.88 -5.15
CA ILE A 360 -16.48 -3.59 -3.89
C ILE A 360 -17.61 -2.83 -3.19
N PRO A 361 -18.72 -3.49 -2.82
CA PRO A 361 -19.80 -2.84 -2.09
C PRO A 361 -19.28 -2.28 -0.77
N MET A 362 -19.53 -0.98 -0.53
CA MET A 362 -19.18 -0.32 0.72
C MET A 362 -20.33 0.53 1.22
N ASP A 363 -20.61 0.41 2.51
CA ASP A 363 -21.54 1.29 3.22
C ASP A 363 -20.75 2.45 3.82
N VAL A 364 -21.06 3.68 3.41
CA VAL A 364 -20.37 4.89 3.87
C VAL A 364 -21.37 5.91 4.35
N ASP A 365 -21.19 6.37 5.58
CA ASP A 365 -21.99 7.44 6.15
C ASP A 365 -21.37 8.80 5.80
N PHE A 366 -21.95 9.49 4.83
CA PHE A 366 -21.54 10.85 4.47
C PHE A 366 -22.15 11.93 5.37
N THR A 367 -23.07 11.56 6.28
CA THR A 367 -23.59 12.52 7.25
C THR A 367 -22.45 13.01 8.12
N ASN A 368 -22.53 14.26 8.54
CA ASN A 368 -21.57 14.82 9.49
C ASN A 368 -20.11 14.84 8.99
N SER A 369 -19.86 14.89 7.67
CA SER A 369 -18.51 15.11 7.14
C SER A 369 -17.83 16.29 7.86
N LEU A 370 -16.60 16.09 8.33
CA LEU A 370 -15.75 17.19 8.80
C LEU A 370 -15.18 17.99 7.63
N PHE A 371 -15.04 17.35 6.46
CA PHE A 371 -14.58 18.01 5.25
C PHE A 371 -15.72 18.88 4.69
N PRO A 372 -15.59 20.21 4.63
CA PRO A 372 -16.63 21.09 4.15
C PRO A 372 -16.85 20.91 2.63
N PRO A 373 -18.08 21.11 2.14
CA PRO A 373 -18.34 21.10 0.71
C PRO A 373 -17.57 22.24 0.03
N ALA A 374 -16.65 21.87 -0.85
CA ALA A 374 -15.85 22.83 -1.60
C ALA A 374 -16.73 23.61 -2.60
N SER A 375 -16.50 24.92 -2.75
CA SER A 375 -17.02 25.67 -3.88
C SER A 375 -16.02 25.69 -5.04
N MET A 376 -16.47 26.00 -6.26
CA MET A 376 -15.57 26.20 -7.41
C MET A 376 -14.52 27.28 -7.15
N HIS A 377 -14.88 28.30 -6.38
CA HIS A 377 -13.99 29.37 -6.00
C HIS A 377 -12.89 28.88 -5.05
N ASP A 378 -13.21 27.99 -4.11
CA ASP A 378 -12.22 27.41 -3.19
C ASP A 378 -11.21 26.53 -3.93
N LEU A 379 -11.66 25.81 -4.95
CA LEU A 379 -10.80 24.97 -5.80
C LEU A 379 -9.88 25.77 -6.75
N THR A 380 -10.08 27.08 -6.90
CA THR A 380 -9.37 27.91 -7.90
C THR A 380 -8.57 29.08 -7.33
N LYS A 381 -8.61 29.31 -6.01
CA LYS A 381 -7.89 30.40 -5.33
C LYS A 381 -6.40 30.10 -5.06
N ALA A 382 -5.64 31.15 -4.76
CA ALA A 382 -4.24 31.05 -4.33
C ALA A 382 -4.12 30.38 -2.95
N LEU A 383 -3.02 29.66 -2.74
CA LEU A 383 -2.93 28.59 -1.75
C LEU A 383 -1.81 28.87 -0.73
N ASN A 384 -2.11 28.64 0.54
CA ASN A 384 -1.13 28.78 1.63
C ASN A 384 -0.36 27.47 1.90
N GLY A 385 -0.88 26.34 1.41
CA GLY A 385 -0.30 25.01 1.64
C GLY A 385 -0.63 24.46 3.03
N PHE A 386 -0.38 23.16 3.22
CA PHE A 386 -0.69 22.44 4.46
C PHE A 386 0.21 22.91 5.61
N SER A 387 -0.41 23.46 6.64
CA SER A 387 0.25 24.02 7.82
C SER A 387 -0.06 23.22 9.09
N ALA A 388 -1.29 22.72 9.22
CA ALA A 388 -1.78 22.07 10.41
C ALA A 388 -2.70 20.86 10.12
N PRO A 389 -2.78 19.89 11.03
CA PRO A 389 -3.64 18.70 10.92
C PRO A 389 -5.12 18.98 10.69
N TYR A 390 -5.60 20.14 11.15
CA TYR A 390 -6.99 20.57 11.06
C TYR A 390 -7.28 21.40 9.80
N ASP A 391 -6.29 21.58 8.91
CA ASP A 391 -6.44 22.32 7.65
C ASP A 391 -7.41 21.67 6.65
N TYR A 392 -7.99 20.51 6.97
CA TYR A 392 -9.15 20.01 6.24
C TYR A 392 -10.40 20.88 6.44
N ASP A 393 -10.45 21.71 7.48
CA ASP A 393 -11.54 22.67 7.73
C ASP A 393 -11.42 23.91 6.82
N ASP A 394 -10.23 24.20 6.28
CA ASP A 394 -9.97 25.30 5.34
C ASP A 394 -9.24 24.83 4.07
N ILE A 395 -9.98 24.76 2.97
CA ILE A 395 -9.44 24.35 1.67
C ILE A 395 -8.30 25.28 1.20
N GLN A 396 -8.23 26.53 1.66
CA GLN A 396 -7.18 27.47 1.26
C GLN A 396 -5.83 27.19 1.95
N SER A 397 -5.84 26.56 3.13
CA SER A 397 -4.67 26.00 3.79
C SER A 397 -4.45 24.52 3.46
N SER A 398 -5.21 23.93 2.54
CA SER A 398 -5.01 22.54 2.12
C SER A 398 -3.81 22.39 1.19
N GLY A 399 -3.08 21.28 1.34
CA GLY A 399 -2.07 20.83 0.38
C GLY A 399 -2.67 20.22 -0.89
N THR A 400 -1.83 19.65 -1.74
CA THR A 400 -2.22 19.14 -3.07
C THR A 400 -3.14 17.91 -2.99
N PHE A 401 -2.92 17.05 -1.99
CA PHE A 401 -3.72 15.86 -1.78
C PHE A 401 -5.10 16.21 -1.20
N LEU A 402 -5.18 17.07 -0.18
CA LEU A 402 -6.47 17.50 0.38
C LEU A 402 -7.33 18.27 -0.63
N ARG A 403 -6.71 19.03 -1.54
CA ARG A 403 -7.46 19.64 -2.67
C ARG A 403 -8.02 18.61 -3.63
N THR A 404 -7.33 17.48 -3.79
CA THR A 404 -7.85 16.35 -4.57
C THR A 404 -9.07 15.75 -3.88
N VAL A 405 -9.01 15.60 -2.55
CA VAL A 405 -10.16 15.17 -1.73
C VAL A 405 -11.33 16.15 -1.85
N ALA A 406 -11.06 17.45 -1.78
CA ALA A 406 -12.04 18.51 -1.98
C ALA A 406 -12.72 18.44 -3.35
N LEU A 407 -11.92 18.22 -4.40
CA LEU A 407 -12.43 18.03 -5.75
C LEU A 407 -13.33 16.79 -5.84
N VAL A 408 -12.90 15.65 -5.29
CA VAL A 408 -13.69 14.42 -5.25
C VAL A 408 -15.03 14.65 -4.52
N HIS A 409 -15.00 15.40 -3.42
CA HIS A 409 -16.22 15.75 -2.69
C HIS A 409 -17.14 16.67 -3.52
N PHE A 410 -16.58 17.68 -4.20
CA PHE A 410 -17.32 18.61 -5.06
C PHE A 410 -18.04 17.92 -6.22
N ILE A 411 -17.37 16.98 -6.88
CA ILE A 411 -17.91 16.26 -8.04
C ILE A 411 -18.80 15.07 -7.67
N ASN A 412 -18.92 14.72 -6.38
CA ASN A 412 -19.96 13.77 -5.93
C ASN A 412 -21.35 14.25 -6.37
N ASP A 413 -21.56 15.56 -6.42
CA ASP A 413 -22.66 16.16 -7.17
C ASP A 413 -22.25 16.36 -8.64
N ARG A 414 -22.84 15.57 -9.52
CA ARG A 414 -22.48 15.55 -10.95
C ARG A 414 -22.83 16.84 -11.68
N ASP A 415 -23.78 17.63 -11.18
CA ASP A 415 -24.14 18.90 -11.81
C ASP A 415 -23.00 19.92 -11.70
N ASN A 416 -22.11 19.76 -10.71
CA ASN A 416 -20.93 20.59 -10.55
C ASN A 416 -19.91 20.42 -11.68
N LEU A 417 -19.87 19.26 -12.36
CA LEU A 417 -18.98 19.05 -13.52
C LEU A 417 -19.29 19.99 -14.69
N ARG A 418 -20.54 20.46 -14.80
CA ARG A 418 -20.97 21.41 -15.83
C ARG A 418 -20.47 22.83 -15.60
N ARG A 419 -19.97 23.13 -14.40
CA ARG A 419 -19.48 24.46 -14.01
C ARG A 419 -18.00 24.68 -14.37
N PHE A 420 -17.30 23.64 -14.83
CA PHE A 420 -15.89 23.73 -15.17
C PHE A 420 -15.67 24.53 -16.46
N THR A 421 -14.81 25.53 -16.37
CA THR A 421 -14.24 26.28 -17.51
C THR A 421 -12.82 25.79 -17.77
N SER A 422 -12.24 26.14 -18.93
CA SER A 422 -10.82 25.85 -19.18
C SER A 422 -9.88 26.38 -18.13
N LYS A 423 -10.14 27.60 -17.65
CA LYS A 423 -9.29 28.26 -16.67
C LYS A 423 -9.39 27.52 -15.34
N SER A 424 -10.60 27.19 -14.89
CA SER A 424 -10.79 26.46 -13.64
C SER A 424 -10.22 25.05 -13.71
N LEU A 425 -10.44 24.31 -14.80
CA LEU A 425 -9.89 22.96 -14.96
C LEU A 425 -8.36 22.98 -14.97
N ARG A 426 -7.77 23.93 -15.69
CA ARG A 426 -6.31 24.12 -15.72
C ARG A 426 -5.75 24.35 -14.31
N THR A 427 -6.35 25.26 -13.55
CA THR A 427 -5.94 25.55 -12.16
C THR A 427 -6.13 24.34 -11.25
N ILE A 428 -7.24 23.61 -11.41
CA ILE A 428 -7.56 22.43 -10.59
C ILE A 428 -6.56 21.30 -10.87
N CYS A 429 -6.35 20.93 -12.15
CA CYS A 429 -5.40 19.89 -12.52
C CYS A 429 -3.96 20.24 -12.13
N GLU A 430 -3.58 21.52 -12.14
CA GLU A 430 -2.25 21.94 -11.70
C GLU A 430 -2.05 21.77 -10.18
N ASN A 431 -3.12 21.87 -9.39
CA ASN A 431 -3.08 21.89 -7.93
C ASN A 431 -3.67 20.63 -7.28
N THR A 432 -3.85 19.55 -8.03
CA THR A 432 -4.35 18.25 -7.55
C THR A 432 -3.41 17.12 -7.99
N VAL A 433 -3.59 15.93 -7.43
CA VAL A 433 -2.75 14.75 -7.67
C VAL A 433 -3.61 13.52 -7.93
N CYS A 434 -3.07 12.53 -8.65
CA CYS A 434 -3.68 11.19 -8.80
C CYS A 434 -5.15 11.18 -9.29
N LEU A 435 -5.54 12.18 -10.11
CA LEU A 435 -6.89 12.27 -10.66
C LEU A 435 -7.25 11.07 -11.55
N ASP A 436 -6.28 10.50 -12.24
CA ASP A 436 -6.41 9.27 -13.03
C ASP A 436 -6.87 8.06 -12.20
N THR A 437 -6.43 8.02 -10.95
CA THR A 437 -6.81 6.96 -10.00
C THR A 437 -8.19 7.23 -9.40
N LEU A 438 -8.46 8.47 -8.95
CA LEU A 438 -9.64 8.79 -8.12
C LEU A 438 -10.90 9.17 -8.90
N LEU A 439 -10.78 9.81 -10.07
CA LEU A 439 -11.95 10.14 -10.90
C LEU A 439 -12.52 8.87 -11.53
N THR A 440 -13.84 8.71 -11.55
CA THR A 440 -14.50 7.60 -12.27
C THR A 440 -14.43 7.82 -13.77
N GLU A 441 -14.54 6.73 -14.54
CA GLU A 441 -14.55 6.80 -16.01
C GLU A 441 -15.63 7.77 -16.52
N ARG A 442 -16.84 7.69 -15.95
CA ARG A 442 -17.96 8.58 -16.30
C ARG A 442 -17.66 10.05 -16.03
N GLU A 443 -16.96 10.37 -14.94
CA GLU A 443 -16.57 11.75 -14.62
C GLU A 443 -15.54 12.28 -15.62
N ILE A 444 -14.57 11.43 -16.02
CA ILE A 444 -13.56 11.80 -17.02
C ILE A 444 -14.22 12.00 -18.41
N GLU A 445 -15.14 11.12 -18.80
CA GLU A 445 -15.94 11.28 -20.03
C GLU A 445 -16.78 12.56 -20.01
N THR A 446 -17.32 12.91 -18.84
CA THR A 446 -18.11 14.13 -18.65
C THR A 446 -17.23 15.38 -18.79
N LEU A 447 -16.01 15.38 -18.22
CA LEU A 447 -15.04 16.46 -18.41
C LEU A 447 -14.66 16.67 -19.89
N TYR A 448 -14.54 15.57 -20.64
CA TYR A 448 -14.27 15.61 -22.08
C TYR A 448 -15.43 16.24 -22.87
N THR A 449 -16.66 15.79 -22.61
CA THR A 449 -17.87 16.20 -23.38
C THR A 449 -18.32 17.64 -23.14
N ILE A 450 -18.05 18.21 -21.97
CA ILE A 450 -18.54 19.54 -21.57
C ILE A 450 -17.66 20.68 -22.11
N SER A 451 -16.49 20.39 -22.67
CA SER A 451 -15.56 21.42 -23.13
C SER A 451 -16.09 22.30 -24.28
N ASP A 452 -16.05 23.62 -24.09
CA ASP A 452 -16.35 24.65 -25.08
C ASP A 452 -15.34 24.64 -26.24
N GLU A 453 -15.75 25.04 -27.45
CA GLU A 453 -14.93 24.91 -28.66
C GLU A 453 -13.56 25.58 -28.56
N THR A 454 -13.48 26.72 -27.87
CA THR A 454 -12.24 27.47 -27.63
C THR A 454 -11.26 26.76 -26.70
N SER A 455 -11.76 25.97 -25.77
CA SER A 455 -10.96 25.32 -24.72
C SER A 455 -10.77 23.82 -24.94
N ARG A 456 -11.56 23.25 -25.85
CA ARG A 456 -11.56 21.85 -26.24
C ARG A 456 -10.17 21.28 -26.50
N PRO A 457 -9.21 21.97 -27.15
CA PRO A 457 -7.90 21.37 -27.47
C PRO A 457 -7.10 20.94 -26.23
N LEU A 458 -7.00 21.80 -25.20
CA LEU A 458 -6.25 21.48 -23.98
C LEU A 458 -7.06 20.57 -23.06
N ILE A 459 -8.35 20.87 -22.85
CA ILE A 459 -9.23 20.06 -21.98
C ILE A 459 -9.33 18.63 -22.51
N SER A 460 -9.48 18.46 -23.84
CA SER A 460 -9.56 17.14 -24.44
C SER A 460 -8.26 16.37 -24.26
N VAL A 461 -7.11 17.00 -24.47
CA VAL A 461 -5.81 16.35 -24.24
C VAL A 461 -5.65 15.93 -22.78
N LEU A 462 -6.04 16.77 -21.81
CA LEU A 462 -5.93 16.45 -20.38
C LEU A 462 -6.91 15.36 -19.94
N ALA A 463 -8.18 15.46 -20.33
CA ALA A 463 -9.18 14.46 -19.99
C ALA A 463 -8.84 13.10 -20.63
N LEU A 464 -8.39 13.08 -21.89
CA LEU A 464 -7.97 11.86 -22.58
C LEU A 464 -6.66 11.31 -22.02
N ALA A 465 -5.75 12.16 -21.55
CA ALA A 465 -4.54 11.74 -20.84
C ALA A 465 -4.90 11.02 -19.53
N LEU A 466 -5.80 11.60 -18.73
CA LEU A 466 -6.32 10.96 -17.51
C LEU A 466 -7.02 9.64 -17.83
N TYR A 467 -7.83 9.61 -18.90
CA TYR A 467 -8.58 8.42 -19.28
C TYR A 467 -7.66 7.28 -19.75
N LYS A 468 -6.67 7.59 -20.59
CA LYS A 468 -5.64 6.65 -21.05
C LYS A 468 -4.85 6.06 -19.88
N SER A 469 -4.54 6.87 -18.86
CA SER A 469 -3.84 6.38 -17.67
C SER A 469 -4.72 5.47 -16.81
N LYS A 470 -6.03 5.71 -16.76
CA LYS A 470 -6.98 4.92 -16.00
C LYS A 470 -7.32 3.58 -16.66
N VAL A 471 -7.57 3.58 -17.96
CA VAL A 471 -8.10 2.42 -18.71
C VAL A 471 -7.19 2.07 -19.88
N ARG A 472 -6.83 0.79 -19.97
CA ARG A 472 -6.14 0.23 -21.14
C ARG A 472 -7.18 -0.02 -22.24
N ASN A 473 -7.52 1.02 -22.99
CA ASN A 473 -8.43 0.96 -24.12
C ASN A 473 -7.77 1.60 -25.37
N ASP A 474 -7.67 0.86 -26.46
CA ASP A 474 -7.03 1.29 -27.70
C ASP A 474 -7.77 2.45 -28.38
N ASP A 475 -9.09 2.54 -28.25
CA ASP A 475 -9.88 3.66 -28.78
C ASP A 475 -9.58 4.96 -28.02
N VAL A 476 -9.46 4.86 -26.69
CA VAL A 476 -9.09 6.00 -25.83
C VAL A 476 -7.66 6.43 -26.13
N ASP A 477 -6.74 5.48 -26.29
CA ASP A 477 -5.37 5.74 -26.71
C ASP A 477 -5.31 6.44 -28.08
N PHE A 478 -6.07 5.94 -29.06
CA PHE A 478 -6.16 6.57 -30.38
C PHE A 478 -6.72 7.99 -30.29
N LYS A 479 -7.84 8.20 -29.56
CA LYS A 479 -8.44 9.52 -29.37
C LYS A 479 -7.47 10.49 -28.70
N PHE A 480 -6.75 10.05 -27.67
CA PHE A 480 -5.70 10.83 -27.03
C PHE A 480 -4.63 11.26 -28.03
N ARG A 481 -4.04 10.29 -28.75
CA ARG A 481 -2.98 10.55 -29.74
C ARG A 481 -3.45 11.49 -30.84
N PHE A 482 -4.64 11.26 -31.39
CA PHE A 482 -5.23 12.08 -32.43
C PHE A 482 -5.46 13.52 -31.94
N SER A 483 -6.11 13.69 -30.78
CA SER A 483 -6.37 15.02 -30.20
C SER A 483 -5.07 15.76 -29.88
N LEU A 484 -4.06 15.08 -29.33
CA LEU A 484 -2.75 15.67 -29.06
C LEU A 484 -2.08 16.14 -30.37
N CYS A 485 -2.06 15.28 -31.38
CA CYS A 485 -1.47 15.62 -32.68
C CYS A 485 -2.17 16.83 -33.31
N GLN A 486 -3.50 16.86 -33.32
CA GLN A 486 -4.26 17.99 -33.83
C GLN A 486 -3.92 19.30 -33.11
N THR A 487 -3.89 19.28 -31.77
CA THR A 487 -3.54 20.46 -30.97
C THR A 487 -2.12 20.95 -31.28
N VAL A 488 -1.15 20.04 -31.32
CA VAL A 488 0.26 20.38 -31.55
C VAL A 488 0.49 20.87 -32.99
N ILE A 489 -0.17 20.29 -33.98
CA ILE A 489 -0.09 20.74 -35.38
C ILE A 489 -0.71 22.13 -35.53
N ALA A 490 -1.93 22.33 -35.02
CA ALA A 490 -2.67 23.57 -35.21
C ALA A 490 -2.06 24.77 -34.46
N GLN A 491 -1.58 24.57 -33.23
CA GLN A 491 -1.16 25.67 -32.34
C GLN A 491 0.36 25.77 -32.15
N PHE A 492 1.11 24.70 -32.40
CA PHE A 492 2.55 24.62 -32.11
C PHE A 492 3.38 24.18 -33.32
N HIS A 493 2.81 24.24 -34.53
CA HIS A 493 3.44 23.90 -35.80
C HIS A 493 4.05 22.50 -35.83
N GLY A 494 3.39 21.53 -35.20
CA GLY A 494 3.84 20.14 -35.14
C GLY A 494 4.99 19.88 -34.17
N ARG A 495 5.45 20.89 -33.43
CA ARG A 495 6.59 20.75 -32.51
C ARG A 495 6.12 20.48 -31.08
N LEU A 496 6.27 19.23 -30.65
CA LEU A 496 5.87 18.78 -29.31
C LEU A 496 6.69 19.49 -28.21
N GLU A 497 7.93 19.88 -28.49
CA GLU A 497 8.76 20.62 -27.53
C GLU A 497 8.16 21.98 -27.21
N ARG A 498 7.66 22.70 -28.22
CA ARG A 498 7.04 24.02 -28.04
C ARG A 498 5.76 23.93 -27.21
N PHE A 499 4.99 22.85 -27.38
CA PHE A 499 3.80 22.62 -26.56
C PHE A 499 4.16 22.44 -25.08
N ILE A 500 5.18 21.64 -24.77
CA ILE A 500 5.64 21.45 -23.39
C ILE A 500 6.28 22.73 -22.84
N GLU A 501 7.10 23.44 -23.62
CA GLU A 501 7.67 24.75 -23.24
C GLU A 501 6.61 25.80 -22.92
N TRP A 502 5.47 25.77 -23.62
CA TRP A 502 4.34 26.64 -23.33
C TRP A 502 3.62 26.30 -22.02
N LEU A 503 3.58 25.01 -21.65
CA LEU A 503 2.93 24.57 -20.41
C LEU A 503 3.75 24.91 -19.17
N ILE A 504 5.08 24.78 -19.21
CA ILE A 504 5.94 24.86 -18.01
C ILE A 504 5.77 26.16 -17.20
N PRO A 505 5.74 27.37 -17.79
CA PRO A 505 5.69 28.61 -17.00
C PRO A 505 4.42 28.78 -16.18
N ASN A 506 3.29 28.25 -16.67
CA ASN A 506 1.97 28.51 -16.10
C ASN A 506 1.34 27.27 -15.44
N THR A 507 1.72 26.07 -15.89
CA THR A 507 1.19 24.79 -15.45
C THR A 507 2.24 23.69 -15.50
N PRO A 508 3.26 23.78 -14.63
CA PRO A 508 4.36 22.83 -14.63
C PRO A 508 3.96 21.40 -14.21
N ASN A 509 3.01 21.21 -13.30
CA ASN A 509 2.59 19.87 -12.88
C ASN A 509 1.81 19.16 -13.99
N ILE A 510 1.01 19.89 -14.76
CA ILE A 510 0.40 19.36 -15.99
C ILE A 510 1.46 18.97 -17.03
N ALA A 511 2.50 19.78 -17.20
CA ALA A 511 3.60 19.47 -18.12
C ALA A 511 4.33 18.17 -17.72
N GLU A 512 4.63 18.02 -16.42
CA GLU A 512 5.23 16.79 -15.86
C GLU A 512 4.32 15.57 -16.06
N TYR A 513 3.01 15.71 -15.84
CA TYR A 513 2.05 14.65 -16.05
C TYR A 513 2.00 14.19 -17.52
N ILE A 514 1.90 15.13 -18.47
CA ILE A 514 1.91 14.80 -19.90
C ILE A 514 3.24 14.14 -20.29
N LEU A 515 4.37 14.64 -19.79
CA LEU A 515 5.68 14.04 -20.04
C LEU A 515 5.77 12.59 -19.53
N SER A 516 5.13 12.28 -18.41
CA SER A 516 5.07 10.92 -17.86
C SER A 516 4.30 9.94 -18.76
N ILE A 517 3.29 10.43 -19.50
CA ILE A 517 2.48 9.65 -20.45
C ILE A 517 3.18 9.50 -21.80
N LEU A 518 3.99 10.48 -22.20
CA LEU A 518 4.75 10.49 -23.45
C LEU A 518 5.98 9.57 -23.41
N ASP A 519 5.78 8.32 -23.00
CA ASP A 519 6.80 7.28 -23.05
C ASP A 519 7.17 6.92 -24.50
N ARG A 520 8.22 6.11 -24.66
CA ARG A 520 8.72 5.74 -26.00
C ARG A 520 7.64 5.08 -26.87
N PRO A 521 6.87 4.07 -26.41
CA PRO A 521 5.77 3.49 -27.19
C PRO A 521 4.71 4.50 -27.60
N THR A 522 4.30 5.41 -26.70
CA THR A 522 3.28 6.41 -27.00
C THR A 522 3.78 7.41 -28.05
N LEU A 523 5.03 7.88 -27.92
CA LEU A 523 5.64 8.78 -28.91
C LEU A 523 5.77 8.14 -30.29
N GLN A 524 6.18 6.88 -30.37
CA GLN A 524 6.26 6.16 -31.66
C GLN A 524 4.90 6.05 -32.37
N LYS A 525 3.81 6.04 -31.60
CA LYS A 525 2.44 5.97 -32.13
C LYS A 525 1.87 7.33 -32.55
N LEU A 526 2.61 8.43 -32.37
CA LEU A 526 2.23 9.78 -32.83
C LEU A 526 2.60 10.00 -34.31
N TYR A 527 2.08 9.13 -35.20
CA TYR A 527 2.49 9.04 -36.61
C TYR A 527 2.33 10.34 -37.43
N TRP A 528 1.48 11.27 -36.99
CA TRP A 528 1.30 12.57 -37.65
C TRP A 528 2.40 13.59 -37.35
N ILE A 529 3.22 13.33 -36.33
CA ILE A 529 4.29 14.23 -35.88
C ILE A 529 5.65 13.53 -35.90
N ILE A 530 5.69 12.23 -35.61
CA ILE A 530 6.92 11.46 -35.42
C ILE A 530 7.02 10.42 -36.54
N GLY A 531 8.07 10.52 -37.36
CA GLY A 531 8.28 9.66 -38.52
C GLY A 531 9.10 8.39 -38.24
N SER A 532 9.83 8.33 -37.12
CA SER A 532 10.66 7.15 -36.80
C SER A 532 10.86 6.89 -35.31
N ALA A 533 11.25 5.65 -34.98
CA ALA A 533 11.58 5.25 -33.62
C ALA A 533 12.79 6.00 -33.03
N ASP A 534 13.78 6.36 -33.85
CA ASP A 534 14.96 7.14 -33.41
C ASP A 534 14.59 8.60 -33.18
N GLU A 535 13.66 9.15 -33.96
CA GLU A 535 13.09 10.47 -33.74
C GLU A 535 12.29 10.54 -32.44
N ALA A 536 11.49 9.51 -32.12
CA ALA A 536 10.80 9.41 -30.83
C ALA A 536 11.78 9.49 -29.64
N ASP A 537 12.92 8.78 -29.72
CA ASP A 537 13.95 8.82 -28.67
C ASP A 537 14.61 10.21 -28.57
N ARG A 538 14.86 10.88 -29.70
CA ARG A 538 15.37 12.26 -29.75
C ARG A 538 14.40 13.25 -29.13
N ILE A 539 13.12 13.17 -29.48
CA ILE A 539 12.08 14.05 -28.94
C ILE A 539 11.96 13.83 -27.43
N ARG A 540 11.86 12.58 -26.96
CA ARG A 540 11.79 12.31 -25.51
C ARG A 540 13.00 12.86 -24.76
N GLN A 541 14.20 12.69 -25.31
CA GLN A 541 15.42 13.26 -24.74
C GLN A 541 15.32 14.79 -24.62
N THR A 542 14.88 15.47 -25.68
CA THR A 542 14.72 16.92 -25.68
C THR A 542 13.68 17.37 -24.66
N LEU A 543 12.52 16.72 -24.61
CA LEU A 543 11.46 17.03 -23.64
C LEU A 543 11.95 16.88 -22.19
N LEU A 544 12.62 15.76 -21.87
CA LEU A 544 13.20 15.52 -20.54
C LEU A 544 14.26 16.58 -20.17
N ARG A 545 15.11 16.98 -21.12
CA ARG A 545 16.09 18.05 -20.89
C ARG A 545 15.44 19.40 -20.68
N THR A 546 14.42 19.74 -21.46
CA THR A 546 13.69 21.00 -21.34
C THR A 546 13.02 21.11 -19.98
N VAL A 547 12.23 20.10 -19.58
CA VAL A 547 11.56 20.07 -18.29
C VAL A 547 12.58 20.02 -17.14
N GLY A 548 13.59 19.14 -17.24
CA GLY A 548 14.63 18.99 -16.21
C GLY A 548 15.42 20.29 -15.96
N ARG A 549 15.76 21.05 -17.02
CA ARG A 549 16.46 22.33 -16.89
C ARG A 549 15.57 23.42 -16.28
N GLN A 550 14.34 23.56 -16.78
CA GLN A 550 13.43 24.63 -16.32
C GLN A 550 12.88 24.37 -14.91
N ARG A 551 12.83 23.12 -14.47
CA ARG A 551 12.34 22.72 -13.13
C ARG A 551 13.45 22.41 -12.14
N HIS A 552 14.72 22.49 -12.56
CA HIS A 552 15.88 22.07 -11.77
C HIS A 552 15.78 20.63 -11.23
N GLN A 553 15.25 19.72 -12.05
CA GLN A 553 15.06 18.31 -11.68
C GLN A 553 16.11 17.43 -12.34
N LEU A 554 17.10 16.99 -11.54
CA LEU A 554 18.23 16.19 -12.01
C LEU A 554 17.78 14.81 -12.55
N ALA A 555 16.73 14.22 -11.99
CA ALA A 555 16.22 12.91 -12.40
C ALA A 555 15.90 12.85 -13.90
N TYR A 556 15.28 13.90 -14.47
CA TYR A 556 14.98 13.95 -15.91
C TYR A 556 16.23 14.13 -16.77
N LEU A 557 17.26 14.82 -16.27
CA LEU A 557 18.53 14.95 -16.98
C LEU A 557 19.25 13.60 -17.05
N ILE A 558 19.27 12.87 -15.94
CA ILE A 558 19.83 11.50 -15.87
C ILE A 558 19.08 10.56 -16.83
N GLU A 559 17.73 10.62 -16.85
CA GLU A 559 16.94 9.81 -17.78
C GLU A 559 17.24 10.16 -19.24
N ALA A 560 17.36 11.46 -19.57
CA ALA A 560 17.70 11.91 -20.91
C ALA A 560 19.09 11.41 -21.35
N ASP A 561 20.08 11.44 -20.47
CA ASP A 561 21.43 10.96 -20.74
C ASP A 561 21.47 9.43 -20.87
N ARG A 562 20.66 8.71 -20.09
CA ARG A 562 20.46 7.27 -20.25
C ARG A 562 19.88 6.92 -21.62
N ILE A 563 18.89 7.68 -22.10
CA ILE A 563 18.34 7.51 -23.46
C ILE A 563 19.42 7.77 -24.52
N GLU A 564 20.23 8.82 -24.34
CA GLU A 564 21.35 9.13 -25.25
C GLU A 564 22.37 7.99 -25.31
N ALA A 565 22.80 7.50 -24.15
CA ALA A 565 23.74 6.40 -24.02
C ALA A 565 23.18 5.15 -24.69
N LYS A 566 21.92 4.79 -24.43
CA LYS A 566 21.26 3.64 -25.08
C LYS A 566 21.21 3.79 -26.60
N ARG A 567 20.94 4.99 -27.12
CA ARG A 567 20.94 5.27 -28.56
C ARG A 567 22.33 5.15 -29.17
N LYS A 568 23.36 5.69 -28.51
CA LYS A 568 24.77 5.56 -28.94
C LYS A 568 25.21 4.10 -28.92
N VAL A 569 24.93 3.36 -27.84
CA VAL A 569 25.21 1.92 -27.74
C VAL A 569 24.48 1.14 -28.82
N SER A 570 23.21 1.44 -29.13
CA SER A 570 22.46 0.74 -30.18
C SER A 570 23.05 0.98 -31.59
N LYS A 571 23.56 2.19 -31.85
CA LYS A 571 24.33 2.48 -33.08
C LYS A 571 25.65 1.72 -33.09
N LEU A 572 26.34 1.65 -31.95
CA LEU A 572 27.60 0.92 -31.82
C LEU A 572 27.42 -0.61 -31.87
N ARG A 573 26.26 -1.15 -31.46
CA ARG A 573 25.92 -2.58 -31.60
C ARG A 573 25.91 -3.06 -33.04
N GLN A 574 25.65 -2.17 -34.02
CA GLN A 574 25.82 -2.49 -35.44
C GLN A 574 27.30 -2.72 -35.82
N PHE A 575 28.24 -2.32 -34.96
CA PHE A 575 29.69 -2.47 -35.14
C PHE A 575 30.32 -3.45 -34.14
N PHE A 576 29.55 -3.96 -33.16
CA PHE A 576 29.98 -5.02 -32.26
C PHE A 576 29.47 -6.34 -32.79
N ASP A 577 30.37 -7.31 -32.92
CA ASP A 577 29.99 -8.70 -33.16
C ASP A 577 29.27 -9.21 -31.91
N ASP A 578 27.96 -9.50 -32.02
CA ASP A 578 27.11 -10.01 -30.94
C ASP A 578 27.68 -11.30 -30.31
N SER A 579 28.67 -11.94 -30.94
CA SER A 579 29.44 -13.06 -30.39
C SER A 579 30.39 -12.71 -29.22
N ARG A 580 30.72 -11.42 -28.98
CA ARG A 580 31.79 -11.03 -28.04
C ARG A 580 31.36 -10.57 -26.65
N ILE A 581 30.07 -10.32 -26.41
CA ILE A 581 29.56 -9.93 -25.08
C ILE A 581 28.58 -10.99 -24.60
N TYR A 582 29.09 -12.19 -24.33
CA TYR A 582 28.37 -13.18 -23.53
C TYR A 582 28.98 -13.21 -22.15
N VAL A 583 28.15 -12.90 -21.16
CA VAL A 583 28.42 -13.21 -19.76
C VAL A 583 28.57 -14.73 -19.65
N ASP A 584 29.60 -15.16 -18.93
CA ASP A 584 29.75 -16.56 -18.58
C ASP A 584 28.64 -16.95 -17.60
N GLY A 585 27.53 -17.44 -18.15
CA GLY A 585 26.35 -17.85 -17.40
C GLY A 585 26.62 -19.02 -16.45
N LEU A 586 27.65 -19.83 -16.71
CA LEU A 586 28.07 -20.90 -15.81
C LEU A 586 28.78 -20.30 -14.59
N ALA A 587 29.73 -19.39 -14.80
CA ALA A 587 30.45 -18.73 -13.70
C ALA A 587 29.52 -17.85 -12.85
N MET A 588 28.56 -17.13 -13.46
CA MET A 588 27.56 -16.35 -12.73
C MET A 588 26.64 -17.25 -11.91
N LYS A 589 26.20 -18.38 -12.46
CA LYS A 589 25.38 -19.36 -11.74
C LYS A 589 26.16 -19.97 -10.57
N GLU A 590 27.40 -20.39 -10.80
CA GLU A 590 28.29 -20.93 -9.76
C GLU A 590 28.53 -19.91 -8.65
N TRP A 591 28.70 -18.63 -9.00
CA TRP A 591 28.85 -17.56 -8.02
C TRP A 591 27.56 -17.34 -7.20
N LEU A 592 26.39 -17.34 -7.83
CA LEU A 592 25.10 -17.20 -7.16
C LEU A 592 24.80 -18.37 -6.21
N ASP A 593 25.15 -19.59 -6.63
CA ASP A 593 25.00 -20.80 -5.82
C ASP A 593 25.96 -20.78 -4.61
N THR A 594 27.15 -20.17 -4.76
CA THR A 594 28.19 -20.08 -3.72
C THR A 594 28.01 -18.86 -2.79
N ASN A 595 27.36 -17.79 -3.24
CA ASN A 595 27.19 -16.52 -2.51
C ASN A 595 25.72 -16.05 -2.45
N PRO A 596 24.78 -16.87 -1.95
CA PRO A 596 23.39 -16.46 -1.89
C PRO A 596 23.22 -15.37 -0.82
N ASN A 597 22.72 -14.19 -1.21
CA ASN A 597 22.38 -13.12 -0.28
C ASN A 597 21.15 -13.51 0.58
N ALA A 598 20.86 -12.77 1.65
CA ALA A 598 19.77 -13.11 2.58
C ALA A 598 18.41 -13.30 1.87
N TYR A 599 18.11 -12.47 0.86
CA TYR A 599 16.88 -12.54 0.05
C TYR A 599 16.87 -13.73 -0.92
N ALA A 600 17.99 -14.07 -1.54
CA ALA A 600 18.15 -15.23 -2.42
C ALA A 600 18.13 -16.54 -1.62
N GLN A 601 18.68 -16.57 -0.42
CA GLN A 601 18.53 -17.69 0.50
C GLN A 601 17.07 -17.88 0.93
N GLN A 602 16.36 -16.79 1.22
CA GLN A 602 14.92 -16.82 1.48
C GLN A 602 14.15 -17.32 0.26
N TYR A 603 14.46 -16.81 -0.93
CA TYR A 603 13.86 -17.25 -2.20
C TYR A 603 14.10 -18.75 -2.48
N ILE A 604 15.33 -19.23 -2.31
CA ILE A 604 15.69 -20.65 -2.49
C ILE A 604 14.99 -21.54 -1.46
N LYS A 605 14.89 -21.11 -0.20
CA LYS A 605 14.14 -21.83 0.84
C LYS A 605 12.64 -21.89 0.50
N MET A 606 12.09 -20.81 -0.03
CA MET A 606 10.69 -20.72 -0.46
C MET A 606 10.38 -21.62 -1.67
N ILE A 607 11.22 -21.62 -2.71
CA ILE A 607 11.06 -22.54 -3.87
C ILE A 607 11.11 -24.00 -3.43
N LYS A 608 12.02 -24.35 -2.51
CA LYS A 608 12.15 -25.72 -1.99
C LYS A 608 10.92 -26.16 -1.18
N GLN A 609 10.25 -25.22 -0.50
CA GLN A 609 8.98 -25.46 0.21
C GLN A 609 7.78 -25.58 -0.74
N ASP A 610 7.75 -24.82 -1.85
CA ASP A 610 6.68 -24.91 -2.86
C ASP A 610 6.77 -26.18 -3.72
N LEU A 611 7.98 -26.62 -4.09
CA LEU A 611 8.17 -27.88 -4.84
C LEU A 611 7.76 -29.14 -4.04
N SER A 612 7.79 -29.07 -2.71
CA SER A 612 7.35 -30.16 -1.84
C SER A 612 5.84 -30.14 -1.57
N THR A 613 5.17 -29.01 -1.75
CA THR A 613 3.70 -28.87 -1.60
C THR A 613 2.94 -29.08 -2.91
N GLN A 614 3.57 -28.91 -4.08
CA GLN A 614 2.95 -29.17 -5.39
C GLN A 614 2.66 -30.64 -5.73
N GLN A 615 3.03 -31.60 -4.87
CA GLN A 615 2.65 -33.02 -5.05
C GLN A 615 1.26 -33.37 -4.49
N HIS A 616 0.55 -32.44 -3.83
CA HIS A 616 -0.85 -32.66 -3.46
C HIS A 616 -1.79 -32.10 -4.55
N GLN A 617 -2.27 -33.03 -5.37
CA GLN A 617 -3.32 -32.88 -6.37
C GLN A 617 -4.47 -32.01 -5.86
N PHE A 618 -4.93 -31.08 -6.71
CA PHE A 618 -6.19 -30.35 -6.55
C PHE A 618 -7.39 -31.32 -6.58
N PRO A 619 -8.13 -31.54 -5.48
CA PRO A 619 -9.49 -32.04 -5.59
C PRO A 619 -10.41 -30.83 -5.78
N GLY A 620 -11.36 -30.96 -6.69
CA GLY A 620 -12.44 -30.01 -6.87
C GLY A 620 -13.31 -29.93 -5.62
N ASP A 621 -12.93 -29.06 -4.69
CA ASP A 621 -13.78 -28.37 -3.72
C ASP A 621 -12.95 -27.21 -3.16
N THR A 622 -13.20 -26.02 -3.71
CA THR A 622 -12.45 -24.79 -3.39
C THR A 622 -12.78 -24.31 -1.97
N ASN A 623 -12.09 -24.86 -0.98
CA ASN A 623 -12.01 -24.27 0.35
C ASN A 623 -11.23 -22.95 0.28
N ILE A 624 -11.79 -21.92 0.91
CA ILE A 624 -11.21 -20.56 1.00
C ILE A 624 -9.79 -20.58 1.59
N ALA A 625 -9.49 -21.56 2.44
CA ALA A 625 -8.17 -21.80 3.02
C ALA A 625 -7.10 -22.15 1.98
N THR A 626 -7.42 -23.02 1.00
CA THR A 626 -6.48 -23.50 -0.02
C THR A 626 -6.10 -22.40 -1.01
N LEU A 627 -7.05 -21.51 -1.34
CA LEU A 627 -6.78 -20.33 -2.18
C LEU A 627 -5.83 -19.34 -1.47
N HIS A 628 -5.96 -19.17 -0.15
CA HIS A 628 -5.19 -18.18 0.61
C HIS A 628 -3.72 -18.56 0.83
N GLU A 629 -3.40 -19.87 0.87
CA GLU A 629 -2.02 -20.39 0.84
C GLU A 629 -1.35 -20.11 -0.50
N THR A 630 -2.06 -20.30 -1.61
CA THR A 630 -1.53 -20.01 -2.96
C THR A 630 -1.25 -18.51 -3.19
N TYR A 631 -1.95 -17.60 -2.51
CA TYR A 631 -1.71 -16.16 -2.64
C TYR A 631 -0.68 -15.61 -1.64
N ALA A 632 -0.46 -16.31 -0.53
CA ALA A 632 0.68 -16.04 0.35
C ALA A 632 1.98 -16.11 -0.44
N SER A 633 2.13 -17.12 -1.30
CA SER A 633 3.32 -17.30 -2.11
C SER A 633 3.44 -16.18 -3.16
N ILE A 634 2.38 -15.87 -3.92
CA ILE A 634 2.39 -14.85 -4.99
C ILE A 634 2.79 -13.45 -4.51
N ALA A 635 2.23 -12.95 -3.39
CA ALA A 635 2.60 -11.63 -2.88
C ALA A 635 3.99 -11.59 -2.22
N ARG A 636 4.50 -12.73 -1.73
CA ARG A 636 5.88 -12.87 -1.22
C ARG A 636 6.90 -12.90 -2.35
N PHE A 637 6.51 -13.38 -3.53
CA PHE A 637 7.40 -13.53 -4.68
C PHE A 637 7.91 -12.19 -5.20
N ASP A 638 7.04 -11.20 -5.41
CA ASP A 638 7.43 -10.01 -6.16
C ASP A 638 8.50 -9.15 -5.46
N TYR A 639 8.40 -8.91 -4.16
CA TYR A 639 9.38 -8.06 -3.45
C TYR A 639 10.73 -8.76 -3.20
N ILE A 640 10.71 -10.00 -2.71
CA ILE A 640 11.95 -10.77 -2.43
C ILE A 640 12.69 -11.03 -3.74
N LEU A 641 11.96 -11.33 -4.82
CA LEU A 641 12.54 -11.49 -6.15
C LEU A 641 13.14 -10.18 -6.64
N ILE A 642 12.47 -9.04 -6.49
CA ILE A 642 13.01 -7.73 -6.90
C ILE A 642 14.30 -7.38 -6.13
N GLU A 643 14.36 -7.61 -4.82
CA GLU A 643 15.57 -7.34 -4.03
C GLU A 643 16.71 -8.34 -4.34
N ALA A 644 16.40 -9.62 -4.52
CA ALA A 644 17.37 -10.60 -4.99
C ALA A 644 17.90 -10.26 -6.40
N LEU A 645 17.01 -9.78 -7.28
CA LEU A 645 17.36 -9.31 -8.63
C LEU A 645 18.24 -8.06 -8.57
N LYS A 646 17.97 -7.10 -7.68
CA LYS A 646 18.81 -5.89 -7.52
C LYS A 646 20.26 -6.24 -7.16
N THR A 647 20.47 -7.09 -6.15
CA THR A 647 21.84 -7.49 -5.76
C THR A 647 22.51 -8.36 -6.82
N THR A 648 21.76 -9.27 -7.45
CA THR A 648 22.27 -10.09 -8.55
C THR A 648 22.67 -9.23 -9.73
N PHE A 649 21.87 -8.20 -10.04
CA PHE A 649 22.15 -7.23 -11.09
C PHE A 649 23.35 -6.34 -10.75
N GLU A 650 23.50 -5.94 -9.49
CA GLU A 650 24.66 -5.19 -9.02
C GLU A 650 25.96 -5.98 -9.20
N GLN A 651 25.97 -7.26 -8.82
CA GLN A 651 27.13 -8.16 -8.99
C GLN A 651 27.36 -8.50 -10.46
N PHE A 652 26.31 -8.62 -11.25
CA PHE A 652 26.42 -8.70 -12.71
C PHE A 652 27.11 -7.46 -13.30
N CYS A 653 26.92 -6.28 -12.73
CA CYS A 653 27.57 -5.06 -13.21
C CYS A 653 29.03 -4.95 -12.74
N THR A 654 29.33 -5.31 -11.49
CA THR A 654 30.61 -4.97 -10.82
C THR A 654 31.58 -6.14 -10.65
N ASN A 655 31.14 -7.38 -10.84
CA ASN A 655 32.01 -8.53 -10.60
C ASN A 655 33.05 -8.69 -11.71
N ARG A 656 34.33 -8.59 -11.33
CA ARG A 656 35.47 -8.64 -12.25
C ARG A 656 35.79 -10.02 -12.82
N HIS A 657 35.10 -11.08 -12.38
CA HIS A 657 35.33 -12.44 -12.88
C HIS A 657 34.33 -12.86 -13.97
N PHE A 658 33.06 -12.46 -13.86
CA PHE A 658 32.01 -12.84 -14.81
C PHE A 658 31.07 -11.68 -15.19
N GLY A 659 31.09 -10.57 -14.46
CA GLY A 659 30.23 -9.42 -14.69
C GLY A 659 30.76 -8.50 -15.79
N ILE A 660 30.00 -7.45 -16.13
CA ILE A 660 30.33 -6.53 -17.22
C ILE A 660 31.72 -5.89 -17.02
N GLU A 661 32.12 -5.60 -15.78
CA GLU A 661 33.42 -5.01 -15.46
C GLU A 661 34.61 -5.90 -15.90
N SER A 662 34.47 -7.24 -15.92
CA SER A 662 35.54 -8.15 -16.37
C SER A 662 35.92 -7.94 -17.85
N TYR A 663 34.94 -7.55 -18.66
CA TYR A 663 35.08 -7.31 -20.10
C TYR A 663 35.53 -5.89 -20.42
N LEU A 664 35.31 -4.93 -19.52
CA LEU A 664 35.71 -3.53 -19.71
C LEU A 664 37.17 -3.28 -19.35
N VAL A 665 37.74 -4.06 -18.42
CA VAL A 665 39.15 -3.96 -18.00
C VAL A 665 40.11 -4.58 -19.03
N THR A 666 39.62 -5.38 -19.98
CA THR A 666 40.41 -6.03 -21.03
C THR A 666 40.61 -5.20 -22.31
N LEU A 667 40.21 -3.92 -22.31
CA LEU A 667 40.67 -2.97 -23.34
C LEU A 667 42.02 -2.38 -22.93
N PRO A 668 43.08 -2.49 -23.75
CA PRO A 668 44.38 -1.96 -23.37
C PRO A 668 44.31 -0.43 -23.20
N PRO A 669 45.12 0.15 -22.29
CA PRO A 669 45.20 1.59 -22.17
C PRO A 669 45.76 2.14 -23.49
N THR A 670 44.98 2.96 -24.20
CA THR A 670 45.56 3.85 -25.20
C THR A 670 46.49 4.81 -24.46
N SER A 671 47.78 4.50 -24.56
CA SER A 671 48.89 5.36 -24.17
C SER A 671 48.78 6.70 -24.89
N ILE A 672 48.34 7.73 -24.18
CA ILE A 672 48.66 9.11 -24.53
C ILE A 672 50.06 9.35 -23.96
N GLN A 673 51.09 8.98 -24.73
CA GLN A 673 52.40 9.60 -24.61
C GLN A 673 52.40 10.76 -25.60
N GLY A 674 52.47 11.98 -25.05
CA GLY A 674 52.72 13.16 -25.85
C GLY A 674 54.18 13.18 -26.27
N ASP A 675 54.42 13.29 -27.57
CA ASP A 675 55.63 13.87 -28.11
C ASP A 675 55.25 15.21 -28.75
N VAL A 676 55.94 16.23 -28.28
CA VAL A 676 55.99 17.58 -28.84
C VAL A 676 57.05 17.54 -29.94
N ASP A 677 56.70 17.88 -31.18
CA ASP A 677 57.43 18.90 -31.94
C ASP A 677 56.83 19.24 -33.33
N SER A 678 56.75 20.57 -33.53
CA SER A 678 56.96 21.39 -34.74
C SER A 678 56.22 21.12 -36.08
N ASP A 679 55.45 22.15 -36.46
CA ASP A 679 55.23 22.73 -37.80
C ASP A 679 54.77 21.87 -39.01
N GLY A 680 53.69 22.32 -39.66
CA GLY A 680 53.43 22.02 -41.07
C GLY A 680 51.96 22.01 -41.48
N TRP A 681 51.53 23.04 -42.21
CA TRP A 681 50.30 23.08 -43.00
C TRP A 681 50.24 21.94 -44.04
N PHE A 682 49.05 21.37 -44.34
CA PHE A 682 48.52 21.10 -45.70
C PHE A 682 47.14 20.37 -45.67
N TYR A 683 46.19 20.83 -46.50
CA TYR A 683 45.00 20.10 -47.01
C TYR A 683 45.38 19.43 -48.38
N PRO A 684 44.48 18.76 -49.15
CA PRO A 684 43.92 17.40 -49.08
C PRO A 684 44.21 16.51 -50.34
N SER A 685 44.00 15.19 -50.28
CA SER A 685 43.67 14.24 -51.41
C SER A 685 43.88 12.80 -50.89
N GLY A 686 43.26 11.71 -51.36
CA GLY A 686 42.67 11.39 -52.65
C GLY A 686 41.90 10.06 -52.61
N ARG A 687 41.36 9.70 -53.77
CA ARG A 687 40.45 8.59 -54.09
C ARG A 687 41.11 7.19 -54.01
N GLY A 688 40.28 6.17 -53.84
CA GLY A 688 40.53 4.78 -54.24
C GLY A 688 39.30 3.92 -53.88
N GLU A 689 38.30 3.80 -54.74
CA GLU A 689 38.15 2.84 -55.85
C GLU A 689 37.17 1.71 -55.49
N ARG A 690 36.04 1.70 -56.21
CA ARG A 690 35.06 0.61 -56.29
C ARG A 690 35.52 -0.40 -57.35
N ARG A 691 35.41 -1.69 -57.05
CA ARG A 691 35.15 -2.82 -57.98
C ARG A 691 34.43 -3.90 -57.16
N GLY A 692 33.32 -4.54 -57.54
CA GLY A 692 32.46 -4.51 -58.71
C GLY A 692 31.60 -5.79 -58.70
N LEU A 693 30.32 -5.69 -59.13
CA LEU A 693 29.50 -6.71 -59.83
C LEU A 693 29.16 -8.02 -59.04
N ALA A 694 27.96 -8.63 -59.09
CA ALA A 694 26.76 -8.47 -59.89
C ALA A 694 25.54 -9.17 -59.21
N TRP A 695 24.36 -8.58 -59.42
CA TRP A 695 23.03 -9.15 -59.72
C TRP A 695 22.72 -10.63 -59.40
N SER A 696 21.68 -10.89 -58.61
CA SER A 696 20.33 -11.26 -59.11
C SER A 696 19.39 -11.74 -57.98
N TRP A 697 18.13 -11.30 -58.04
CA TRP A 697 16.98 -11.86 -57.33
C TRP A 697 16.46 -13.10 -58.09
N PRO A 698 15.67 -13.97 -57.43
CA PRO A 698 14.25 -13.98 -57.80
C PRO A 698 13.29 -13.95 -56.61
N LEU A 699 12.26 -13.13 -56.78
CA LEU A 699 10.94 -13.21 -56.14
C LEU A 699 10.19 -14.45 -56.63
N SER A 700 9.61 -15.20 -55.70
CA SER A 700 8.29 -15.87 -55.79
C SER A 700 8.12 -16.68 -54.50
N ALA A 701 6.99 -16.81 -53.83
CA ALA A 701 5.66 -16.23 -53.93
C ALA A 701 5.00 -16.56 -52.57
N ALA A 702 4.01 -15.76 -52.16
CA ALA A 702 3.09 -16.14 -51.11
C ALA A 702 2.37 -17.47 -51.46
N PRO A 703 1.78 -18.13 -50.46
CA PRO A 703 0.33 -18.12 -50.48
C PRO A 703 -0.30 -17.78 -49.13
N ASP A 704 -1.43 -17.11 -49.28
CA ASP A 704 -2.40 -16.66 -48.28
C ASP A 704 -3.19 -17.84 -47.64
N PRO A 705 -4.05 -17.55 -46.63
CA PRO A 705 -4.43 -18.45 -45.55
C PRO A 705 -5.71 -19.25 -45.80
N VAL A 706 -5.91 -20.37 -45.07
CA VAL A 706 -7.24 -20.95 -44.81
C VAL A 706 -7.30 -21.61 -43.42
N ALA A 707 -8.30 -21.15 -42.65
CA ALA A 707 -9.12 -21.75 -41.60
C ALA A 707 -8.70 -23.05 -40.86
N GLY A 708 -8.86 -22.98 -39.54
CA GLY A 708 -8.89 -24.08 -38.57
C GLY A 708 -9.02 -23.54 -37.16
#